data_AF-A0A818I7K3-F1
#
_entry.id   AF-A0A818I7K3-F1
#
_cell.length_a   1.000
_cell.length_b   1.000
_cell.length_c   1.000
_cell.angle_alpha   90.00
_cell.angle_beta   90.00
_cell.angle_gamma   90.00
#
_symmetry.space_group_name_H-M   'P 1'
#
loop_
_entity.id
_entity.type
_entity.pdbx_description
1 polymer ?
#
loop_
_entity_poly.entity_id
_entity_poly.type
_entity_poly.pdbx_seq_one_letter_code
_entity_poly.pdbx_strand_id
1 'polypeptide(L)'
;MSSSKILQKNFLRQISAEIERKIDRLEQQTQIVGGILQWPKFTRFSSSDRNEKINQDKDNIIETSPPHTIIETGITHHEMKGGSQRLRWNLLFNLLVWLVVPFPFWIPFISNKVALYMLPSIQGVFVFMWTIIAILAVKNVFILRMNHSRKYKENIDTLEKTRIRHIVAVSCYKEPIELIATTVQSVADQTEVNRIIMVISFEEKTPEKKKKRQYLQDRFKDAGFEQIIFTVHPYGLPNEIPGKCSNSNYGLRMAVNKINVADDDMKNILVTTCDADSKFPPNYIAALTWKYLQENQPALTTIYQSPLFYNWKLDSLSFITRVTGLLRSLLMLGALIPFNINTMSIFSYSLSLAKQGNFIHPSYQMDDIICLIRWMGVTKRRIRISMIPVAVISGPTSGETVEFEIIEWARQARRWTIGAAEVFHYFIIKAKHIPKMAAFSWGFAFIIYYGVLLCTAGLFGLTSTLSMILLVKRVPLSITYVITTGDVLDESQQESFKSFYRSGKGFVGIHAAADTEYAWSWYNGLLGGYFAGHPSRLQNATLNIVDQNFIATKHLPKQWKRFDEWYNFQMTQWNKVNVLITIDEKSYYGGEHGKIHPMSWYQNYDGGRSFYTQLSHQQDSYLDSLFVQHLLGGIQYAMTGRTK
;
A
#
# COMPACT_ATOMS: atom_id res chain seq x y z
N MET A 1 -20.92 -14.62 33.67
CA MET A 1 -19.95 -14.14 32.64
C MET A 1 -18.64 -14.94 32.56
N SER A 2 -18.31 -15.89 33.46
CA SER A 2 -17.07 -16.68 33.34
C SER A 2 -17.20 -17.98 32.54
N SER A 3 -18.39 -18.59 32.47
CA SER A 3 -18.58 -19.88 31.76
C SER A 3 -18.52 -19.79 30.24
N SER A 4 -18.93 -18.68 29.61
CA SER A 4 -18.87 -18.55 28.14
C SER A 4 -17.45 -18.33 27.62
N LYS A 5 -16.58 -17.64 28.38
CA LYS A 5 -15.16 -17.47 28.03
C LYS A 5 -14.36 -18.78 28.11
N ILE A 6 -14.73 -19.67 29.04
CA ILE A 6 -14.11 -20.99 29.17
C ILE A 6 -14.53 -21.91 28.01
N LEU A 7 -15.81 -21.89 27.64
CA LEU A 7 -16.34 -22.60 26.47
C LEU A 7 -15.67 -22.15 25.16
N GLN A 8 -15.50 -20.83 24.97
CA GLN A 8 -14.82 -20.29 23.78
C GLN A 8 -13.33 -20.68 23.71
N LYS A 9 -12.64 -20.69 24.86
CA LYS A 9 -11.23 -21.08 24.94
C LYS A 9 -11.02 -22.58 24.72
N ASN A 10 -11.95 -23.41 25.20
CA ASN A 10 -11.93 -24.86 24.97
C ASN A 10 -12.27 -25.21 23.51
N PHE A 11 -13.20 -24.49 22.88
CA PHE A 11 -13.53 -24.64 21.48
C PHE A 11 -12.36 -24.26 20.56
N LEU A 12 -11.68 -23.14 20.83
CA LEU A 12 -10.48 -22.72 20.09
C LEU A 12 -9.31 -23.70 20.26
N ARG A 13 -9.15 -24.30 21.45
CA ARG A 13 -8.16 -25.37 21.69
C ARG A 13 -8.48 -26.65 20.92
N GLN A 14 -9.76 -27.04 20.86
CA GLN A 14 -10.19 -28.19 20.05
C GLN A 14 -9.93 -27.97 18.56
N ILE A 15 -10.24 -26.77 18.04
CA ILE A 15 -9.95 -26.42 16.64
C ILE A 15 -8.45 -26.44 16.37
N SER A 16 -7.62 -25.85 17.24
CA SER A 16 -6.16 -25.87 17.11
C SER A 16 -5.60 -27.30 17.08
N ALA A 17 -6.07 -28.17 17.99
CA ALA A 17 -5.65 -29.57 18.07
C ALA A 17 -6.16 -30.43 16.90
N GLU A 18 -7.30 -30.06 16.28
CA GLU A 18 -7.83 -30.70 15.08
C GLU A 18 -7.02 -30.28 13.83
N ILE A 19 -6.62 -29.01 13.76
CA ILE A 19 -5.75 -28.47 12.71
C ILE A 19 -4.36 -29.09 12.79
N GLU A 20 -3.75 -29.16 13.99
CA GLU A 20 -2.46 -29.82 14.20
C GLU A 20 -2.53 -31.30 13.82
N ARG A 21 -3.58 -32.04 14.23
CA ARG A 21 -3.77 -33.45 13.83
C ARG A 21 -3.97 -33.62 12.32
N LYS A 22 -4.55 -32.64 11.62
CA LYS A 22 -4.67 -32.65 10.15
C LYS A 22 -3.33 -32.32 9.48
N ILE A 23 -2.56 -31.39 10.03
CA ILE A 23 -1.20 -31.09 9.57
C ILE A 23 -0.31 -32.33 9.75
N ASP A 24 -0.35 -32.99 10.91
CA ASP A 24 0.41 -34.21 11.17
C ASP A 24 0.00 -35.38 10.25
N ARG A 25 -1.30 -35.52 9.95
CA ARG A 25 -1.77 -36.52 8.96
C ARG A 25 -1.31 -36.19 7.55
N LEU A 26 -1.29 -34.91 7.16
CA LEU A 26 -0.78 -34.47 5.87
C LEU A 26 0.73 -34.69 5.79
N GLU A 27 1.47 -34.43 6.87
CA GLU A 27 2.91 -34.71 6.99
C GLU A 27 3.21 -36.20 6.92
N GLN A 28 2.42 -37.05 7.59
CA GLN A 28 2.49 -38.52 7.48
C GLN A 28 2.11 -39.03 6.09
N GLN A 29 1.13 -38.42 5.42
CA GLN A 29 0.78 -38.78 4.03
C GLN A 29 1.86 -38.37 3.03
N THR A 30 2.56 -37.24 3.25
CA THR A 30 3.76 -36.90 2.47
C THR A 30 4.96 -37.81 2.78
N GLN A 31 5.05 -38.42 3.96
CA GLN A 31 6.07 -39.43 4.25
C GLN A 31 5.86 -40.77 3.51
N ILE A 32 4.62 -41.09 3.10
CA ILE A 32 4.33 -42.32 2.35
C ILE A 32 4.74 -42.22 0.86
N VAL A 33 4.92 -41.00 0.33
CA VAL A 33 5.46 -40.76 -1.03
C VAL A 33 6.97 -40.42 -1.02
N GLY A 34 7.55 -40.17 0.16
CA GLY A 34 8.95 -39.79 0.37
C GLY A 34 9.93 -40.94 0.61
N GLY A 35 9.71 -42.12 0.01
CA GLY A 35 10.55 -43.31 0.18
C GLY A 35 11.95 -43.25 -0.47
N ILE A 36 12.36 -42.12 -1.06
CA ILE A 36 13.68 -41.94 -1.65
C ILE A 36 14.22 -40.59 -1.16
N LEU A 37 15.18 -40.65 -0.22
CA LEU A 37 16.07 -39.60 0.33
C LEU A 37 15.95 -39.45 1.84
N GLN A 38 16.68 -40.32 2.56
CA GLN A 38 16.98 -40.16 3.98
C GLN A 38 17.79 -38.87 4.22
N TRP A 39 17.28 -38.01 5.11
CA TRP A 39 18.06 -36.96 5.77
C TRP A 39 18.65 -37.52 7.08
N PRO A 40 19.95 -37.35 7.39
CA PRO A 40 20.48 -37.78 8.67
C PRO A 40 20.09 -36.81 9.80
N LYS A 41 19.66 -37.40 10.91
CA LYS A 41 19.43 -36.73 12.20
C LYS A 41 20.74 -36.15 12.73
N PHE A 42 20.68 -34.92 13.23
CA PHE A 42 21.75 -34.29 13.99
C PHE A 42 22.05 -35.08 15.27
N THR A 43 23.29 -35.54 15.44
CA THR A 43 23.88 -35.87 16.73
C THR A 43 25.08 -34.95 17.00
N ARG A 44 25.09 -34.34 18.20
CA ARG A 44 26.30 -33.79 18.83
C ARG A 44 27.22 -34.96 19.23
N PHE A 45 28.53 -34.83 19.04
CA PHE A 45 29.65 -35.17 19.95
C PHE A 45 30.98 -35.04 19.15
N SER A 46 31.80 -34.05 19.50
CA SER A 46 33.09 -34.13 20.23
C SER A 46 34.32 -34.29 19.34
N SER A 47 35.25 -33.37 19.57
CA SER A 47 36.63 -33.30 19.10
C SER A 47 37.45 -34.56 19.38
N SER A 48 38.15 -35.07 18.37
CA SER A 48 39.57 -35.45 18.41
C SER A 48 39.99 -36.18 17.12
N ASP A 49 41.18 -35.81 16.63
CA ASP A 49 42.12 -36.63 15.84
C ASP A 49 41.76 -37.07 14.41
N ARG A 50 42.42 -36.46 13.41
CA ARG A 50 43.66 -37.01 12.82
C ARG A 50 44.16 -36.20 11.62
N ASN A 51 45.47 -35.95 11.62
CA ASN A 51 46.28 -35.57 10.46
C ASN A 51 46.25 -36.69 9.42
N GLU A 52 46.20 -36.35 8.13
CA GLU A 52 47.11 -36.93 7.12
C GLU A 52 47.17 -36.11 5.83
N LYS A 53 48.41 -36.01 5.32
CA LYS A 53 48.85 -35.29 4.12
C LYS A 53 48.38 -35.99 2.85
N ILE A 54 47.97 -35.23 1.83
CA ILE A 54 48.24 -35.56 0.41
C ILE A 54 48.63 -34.28 -0.34
N ASN A 55 49.73 -34.40 -1.07
CA ASN A 55 50.47 -33.40 -1.84
C ASN A 55 49.77 -32.97 -3.15
N GLN A 56 49.99 -31.70 -3.48
CA GLN A 56 50.31 -31.09 -4.78
C GLN A 56 49.60 -31.62 -6.05
N ASP A 57 48.72 -30.76 -6.57
CA ASP A 57 48.70 -30.41 -8.00
C ASP A 57 48.59 -28.88 -8.13
N LYS A 58 49.60 -28.29 -8.77
CA LYS A 58 49.70 -26.84 -9.05
C LYS A 58 49.02 -26.57 -10.38
N ASP A 59 47.81 -26.02 -10.34
CA ASP A 59 47.21 -25.31 -11.48
C ASP A 59 46.31 -24.18 -10.97
N ASN A 60 46.80 -22.93 -11.08
CA ASN A 60 46.07 -21.67 -11.05
C ASN A 60 44.89 -21.53 -10.06
N ILE A 61 45.10 -21.96 -8.82
CA ILE A 61 44.30 -21.60 -7.65
C ILE A 61 45.01 -20.43 -6.96
N ILE A 62 44.48 -19.22 -7.11
CA ILE A 62 44.86 -18.10 -6.25
C ILE A 62 43.94 -18.15 -5.03
N GLU A 63 44.37 -18.91 -4.02
CA GLU A 63 43.86 -18.90 -2.64
C GLU A 63 44.54 -17.81 -1.81
N THR A 64 44.91 -16.67 -2.42
CA THR A 64 45.39 -15.53 -1.64
C THR A 64 44.17 -14.87 -1.00
N SER A 65 44.03 -15.02 0.32
CA SER A 65 43.12 -14.20 1.11
C SER A 65 43.34 -12.73 0.72
N PRO A 66 42.28 -11.94 0.44
CA PRO A 66 42.47 -10.53 0.19
C PRO A 66 43.21 -9.93 1.38
N PRO A 67 44.07 -8.91 1.18
CA PRO A 67 44.55 -8.14 2.31
C PRO A 67 43.30 -7.56 2.96
N HIS A 68 42.94 -8.07 4.14
CA HIS A 68 42.13 -7.35 5.11
C HIS A 68 42.99 -6.17 5.61
N THR A 69 43.44 -5.29 4.70
CA THR A 69 44.15 -4.07 5.06
C THR A 69 43.16 -3.18 5.79
N ILE A 70 43.46 -3.05 7.06
CA ILE A 70 42.71 -2.44 8.14
C ILE A 70 42.69 -0.93 7.91
N ILE A 71 41.69 -0.41 7.18
CA ILE A 71 41.33 1.01 7.26
C ILE A 71 39.80 1.12 7.24
N GLU A 72 39.25 1.23 8.45
CA GLU A 72 37.88 1.67 8.72
C GLU A 72 37.69 3.11 8.25
N THR A 73 36.60 3.40 7.53
CA THR A 73 36.20 4.78 7.24
C THR A 73 35.47 5.44 8.42
N GLY A 74 35.88 5.12 9.67
CA GLY A 74 35.36 5.74 10.90
C GLY A 74 34.30 4.94 11.66
N ILE A 75 34.30 3.61 11.57
CA ILE A 75 33.52 2.72 12.46
C ILE A 75 34.50 1.71 13.03
N THR A 76 35.03 2.04 14.21
CA THR A 76 35.86 1.18 15.06
C THR A 76 35.32 -0.26 15.14
N HIS A 77 36.19 -1.22 14.82
CA HIS A 77 36.20 -2.62 15.21
C HIS A 77 36.33 -2.70 16.72
N HIS A 78 35.31 -2.24 17.43
CA HIS A 78 34.84 -3.11 18.47
C HIS A 78 34.45 -4.42 17.79
N GLU A 79 34.60 -5.56 18.48
CA GLU A 79 33.69 -6.69 18.23
C GLU A 79 32.32 -6.11 17.89
N MET A 80 31.57 -6.70 16.96
CA MET A 80 30.14 -6.41 16.92
C MET A 80 29.57 -6.80 18.28
N LYS A 81 29.69 -5.91 19.28
CA LYS A 81 28.93 -5.91 20.51
C LYS A 81 27.53 -5.90 19.95
N GLY A 82 26.85 -7.05 20.05
CA GLY A 82 25.48 -7.18 19.60
C GLY A 82 24.78 -5.92 20.08
N GLY A 83 24.36 -5.07 19.13
CA GLY A 83 24.09 -3.67 19.40
C GLY A 83 23.27 -3.59 20.67
N SER A 84 23.70 -2.80 21.67
CA SER A 84 23.14 -2.83 23.02
C SER A 84 21.63 -3.02 22.92
N GLN A 85 21.11 -4.13 23.44
CA GLN A 85 19.74 -4.63 23.24
C GLN A 85 18.63 -3.65 23.71
N ARG A 86 18.95 -2.40 23.99
CA ARG A 86 18.11 -1.48 24.74
C ARG A 86 17.01 -0.82 23.90
N LEU A 87 17.11 -0.80 22.55
CA LEU A 87 15.97 -0.39 21.71
C LEU A 87 16.07 -0.85 20.25
N ARG A 88 15.12 -1.67 19.79
CA ARG A 88 14.96 -1.98 18.35
C ARG A 88 14.10 -0.89 17.71
N TRP A 89 14.73 0.06 17.01
CA TRP A 89 14.04 1.14 16.30
C TRP A 89 12.92 0.68 15.35
N ASN A 90 13.01 -0.57 14.86
CA ASN A 90 11.98 -1.19 14.01
C ASN A 90 10.63 -1.34 14.72
N LEU A 91 10.61 -1.35 16.05
CA LEU A 91 9.36 -1.36 16.83
C LEU A 91 8.56 -0.07 16.65
N LEU A 92 9.23 1.07 16.43
CA LEU A 92 8.57 2.35 16.14
C LEU A 92 7.89 2.31 14.77
N PHE A 93 8.55 1.67 13.79
CA PHE A 93 7.98 1.46 12.46
C PHE A 93 6.72 0.58 12.53
N ASN A 94 6.75 -0.49 13.34
CA ASN A 94 5.58 -1.33 13.56
C ASN A 94 4.47 -0.58 14.30
N LEU A 95 4.80 0.26 15.29
CA LEU A 95 3.82 1.06 16.01
C LEU A 95 3.01 1.96 15.06
N LEU A 96 3.67 2.59 14.08
CA LEU A 96 2.99 3.39 13.05
C LEU A 96 1.95 2.57 12.28
N VAL A 97 2.30 1.36 11.84
CA VAL A 97 1.37 0.46 11.15
C VAL A 97 0.20 0.08 12.06
N TRP A 98 0.47 -0.27 13.33
CA TRP A 98 -0.56 -0.61 14.32
C TRP A 98 -1.47 0.54 14.71
N LEU A 99 -1.04 1.80 14.52
CA LEU A 99 -1.89 2.96 14.77
C LEU A 99 -2.77 3.28 13.56
N VAL A 100 -2.19 3.28 12.36
CA VAL A 100 -2.87 3.76 11.16
C VAL A 100 -3.82 2.72 10.57
N VAL A 101 -3.44 1.44 10.50
CA VAL A 101 -4.27 0.39 9.87
C VAL A 101 -5.63 0.19 10.56
N PRO A 102 -5.72 0.08 11.90
CA PRO A 102 -7.01 -0.08 12.56
C PRO A 102 -7.77 1.24 12.68
N PHE A 103 -7.13 2.40 12.45
CA PHE A 103 -7.74 3.74 12.53
C PHE A 103 -9.17 3.85 12.03
N PRO A 104 -9.50 3.32 10.84
CA PRO A 104 -10.84 3.45 10.32
C PRO A 104 -11.90 2.72 11.13
N PHE A 105 -11.55 1.66 11.86
CA PHE A 105 -12.52 0.93 12.68
C PHE A 105 -12.88 1.65 13.97
N TRP A 106 -11.95 2.33 14.64
CA TRP A 106 -12.24 2.93 15.95
C TRP A 106 -12.76 4.37 15.85
N ILE A 107 -12.40 5.13 14.82
CA ILE A 107 -12.84 6.52 14.69
C ILE A 107 -14.38 6.73 14.67
N PRO A 108 -15.22 5.86 14.07
CA PRO A 108 -16.67 6.04 14.09
C PRO A 108 -17.25 5.96 15.51
N PHE A 109 -16.62 5.21 16.41
CA PHE A 109 -17.03 5.11 17.82
C PHE A 109 -16.67 6.36 18.63
N ILE A 110 -15.69 7.14 18.18
CA ILE A 110 -15.35 8.45 18.76
C ILE A 110 -16.30 9.51 18.19
N SER A 111 -16.40 9.60 16.87
CA SER A 111 -17.31 10.54 16.20
C SER A 111 -17.58 10.11 14.77
N ASN A 112 -18.86 9.81 14.49
CA ASN A 112 -19.33 9.48 13.14
C ASN A 112 -19.12 10.64 12.14
N LYS A 113 -19.32 11.88 12.58
CA LYS A 113 -19.11 13.07 11.74
C LYS A 113 -17.63 13.21 11.35
N VAL A 114 -16.72 13.01 12.31
CA VAL A 114 -15.28 13.06 12.05
C VAL A 114 -14.86 11.92 11.12
N ALA A 115 -15.35 10.70 11.36
CA ALA A 115 -15.10 9.54 10.50
C ALA A 115 -15.53 9.79 9.04
N LEU A 116 -16.73 10.35 8.86
CA LEU A 116 -17.32 10.63 7.54
C LEU A 116 -16.43 11.54 6.67
N TYR A 117 -15.75 12.53 7.25
CA TYR A 117 -14.89 13.45 6.49
C TYR A 117 -13.43 12.99 6.45
N MET A 118 -12.90 12.49 7.56
CA MET A 118 -11.48 12.20 7.68
C MET A 118 -11.07 10.92 6.93
N LEU A 119 -11.90 9.86 6.94
CA LEU A 119 -11.55 8.61 6.27
C LEU A 119 -11.45 8.77 4.74
N PRO A 120 -12.41 9.43 4.06
CA PRO A 120 -12.26 9.73 2.64
C PRO A 120 -11.11 10.70 2.36
N SER A 121 -10.83 11.65 3.26
CA SER A 121 -9.72 12.61 3.08
C SER A 121 -8.36 11.91 3.09
N ILE A 122 -8.11 11.03 4.08
CA ILE A 122 -6.86 10.24 4.14
C ILE A 122 -6.78 9.30 2.94
N GLN A 123 -7.88 8.66 2.56
CA GLN A 123 -7.93 7.81 1.36
C GLN A 123 -7.62 8.62 0.09
N GLY A 124 -8.14 9.86 -0.01
CA GLY A 124 -7.85 10.79 -1.09
C GLY A 124 -6.37 11.13 -1.19
N VAL A 125 -5.68 11.33 -0.06
CA VAL A 125 -4.22 11.52 -0.02
C VAL A 125 -3.49 10.28 -0.56
N PHE A 126 -3.88 9.08 -0.15
CA PHE A 126 -3.27 7.86 -0.68
C PHE A 126 -3.51 7.68 -2.17
N VAL A 127 -4.74 7.92 -2.65
CA VAL A 127 -5.07 7.89 -4.07
C VAL A 127 -4.21 8.90 -4.83
N PHE A 128 -4.10 10.13 -4.34
CA PHE A 128 -3.25 11.16 -4.94
C PHE A 128 -1.78 10.74 -5.03
N MET A 129 -1.23 10.15 -3.96
CA MET A 129 0.15 9.62 -3.98
C MET A 129 0.32 8.49 -5.00
N TRP A 130 -0.65 7.56 -5.08
CA TRP A 130 -0.64 6.49 -6.09
C TRP A 130 -0.75 7.04 -7.51
N THR A 131 -1.56 8.09 -7.72
CA THR A 131 -1.66 8.78 -9.01
C THR A 131 -0.34 9.42 -9.40
N ILE A 132 0.37 10.08 -8.47
CA ILE A 132 1.72 10.62 -8.74
C ILE A 132 2.67 9.50 -9.17
N ILE A 133 2.69 8.39 -8.44
CA ILE A 133 3.53 7.23 -8.76
C ILE A 133 3.21 6.70 -10.16
N ALA A 134 1.93 6.57 -10.50
CA ALA A 134 1.51 6.13 -11.83
C ALA A 134 1.95 7.10 -12.93
N ILE A 135 1.78 8.41 -12.75
CA ILE A 135 2.20 9.44 -13.70
C ILE A 135 3.72 9.40 -13.89
N LEU A 136 4.50 9.29 -12.81
CA LEU A 136 5.96 9.20 -12.87
C LEU A 136 6.42 7.92 -13.56
N ALA A 137 5.73 6.80 -13.33
CA ALA A 137 6.02 5.55 -14.02
C ALA A 137 5.74 5.68 -15.52
N VAL A 138 4.59 6.22 -15.92
CA VAL A 138 4.25 6.48 -17.34
C VAL A 138 5.29 7.40 -17.99
N LYS A 139 5.67 8.50 -17.32
CA LYS A 139 6.73 9.41 -17.79
C LYS A 139 8.03 8.65 -18.05
N ASN A 140 8.47 7.82 -17.11
CA ASN A 140 9.72 7.10 -17.26
C ASN A 140 9.64 5.96 -18.29
N VAL A 141 8.48 5.32 -18.47
CA VAL A 141 8.24 4.42 -19.61
C VAL A 141 8.35 5.18 -20.93
N PHE A 142 7.84 6.41 -21.01
CA PHE A 142 7.97 7.24 -22.20
C PHE A 142 9.44 7.59 -22.49
N ILE A 143 10.23 7.91 -21.46
CA ILE A 143 11.68 8.12 -21.59
C ILE A 143 12.37 6.86 -22.15
N LEU A 144 12.02 5.67 -21.64
CA LEU A 144 12.55 4.40 -22.16
C LEU A 144 12.19 4.22 -23.65
N ARG A 145 10.94 4.48 -24.03
CA ARG A 145 10.49 4.36 -25.43
C ARG A 145 11.21 5.35 -26.36
N MET A 146 11.31 6.61 -25.96
CA MET A 146 12.02 7.65 -26.74
C MET A 146 13.50 7.30 -26.97
N ASN A 147 14.10 6.59 -26.02
CA ASN A 147 15.52 6.24 -26.06
C ASN A 147 15.80 4.82 -26.57
N HIS A 148 14.77 4.05 -26.97
CA HIS A 148 14.92 2.66 -27.42
C HIS A 148 15.83 2.53 -28.64
N SER A 149 15.68 3.42 -29.62
CA SER A 149 16.46 3.41 -30.87
C SER A 149 17.71 4.29 -30.80
N ARG A 150 18.08 4.78 -29.61
CA ARG A 150 19.22 5.70 -29.47
C ARG A 150 20.54 4.96 -29.61
N LYS A 151 21.42 5.51 -30.45
CA LYS A 151 22.78 5.01 -30.65
C LYS A 151 23.74 5.60 -29.63
N TYR A 152 23.86 4.97 -28.47
CA TYR A 152 24.69 5.49 -27.37
C TYR A 152 26.20 5.50 -27.70
N LYS A 153 26.68 4.47 -28.43
CA LYS A 153 28.09 4.33 -28.81
C LYS A 153 28.64 5.55 -29.55
N GLU A 154 27.97 5.95 -30.64
CA GLU A 154 28.35 7.14 -31.45
C GLU A 154 28.40 8.43 -30.61
N ASN A 155 27.54 8.54 -29.58
CA ASN A 155 27.53 9.70 -28.69
C ASN A 155 28.65 9.67 -27.64
N ILE A 156 29.18 8.51 -27.27
CA ILE A 156 30.29 8.40 -26.32
C ILE A 156 31.60 8.75 -27.02
N ASP A 157 31.82 8.23 -28.22
CA ASP A 157 33.08 8.44 -28.96
C ASP A 157 33.37 9.93 -29.20
N THR A 158 32.32 10.77 -29.22
CA THR A 158 32.43 12.22 -29.33
C THR A 158 32.62 12.95 -27.99
N LEU A 159 32.17 12.37 -26.87
CA LEU A 159 32.19 12.99 -25.53
C LEU A 159 33.37 12.54 -24.66
N GLU A 160 33.91 11.35 -24.94
CA GLU A 160 34.81 10.65 -24.05
C GLU A 160 36.27 11.04 -24.29
N LYS A 161 36.80 11.90 -23.43
CA LYS A 161 38.23 12.27 -23.44
C LYS A 161 39.14 11.21 -22.81
N THR A 162 38.58 10.31 -22.02
CA THR A 162 39.28 9.24 -21.27
C THR A 162 38.42 7.98 -21.26
N ARG A 163 38.99 6.84 -21.66
CA ARG A 163 38.30 5.55 -21.78
C ARG A 163 37.75 5.06 -20.44
N ILE A 164 36.43 4.96 -20.33
CA ILE A 164 35.70 4.39 -19.20
C ILE A 164 35.67 2.86 -19.32
N ARG A 165 36.11 2.18 -18.25
CA ARG A 165 36.06 0.72 -18.11
C ARG A 165 34.88 0.30 -17.23
N HIS A 166 34.43 -0.94 -17.37
CA HIS A 166 33.27 -1.46 -16.66
C HIS A 166 33.60 -2.77 -15.96
N ILE A 167 33.34 -2.86 -14.67
CA ILE A 167 33.31 -4.13 -13.93
C ILE A 167 31.86 -4.58 -13.87
N VAL A 168 31.55 -5.75 -14.42
CA VAL A 168 30.22 -6.37 -14.29
C VAL A 168 30.36 -7.59 -13.38
N ALA A 169 29.79 -7.50 -12.17
CA ALA A 169 29.93 -8.50 -11.13
C ALA A 169 28.64 -9.29 -10.93
N VAL A 170 28.66 -10.56 -11.32
CA VAL A 170 27.58 -11.53 -11.11
C VAL A 170 27.91 -12.38 -9.87
N SER A 171 26.96 -12.44 -8.93
CA SER A 171 27.04 -13.36 -7.79
C SER A 171 26.18 -14.59 -8.03
N CYS A 172 26.80 -15.76 -7.92
CA CYS A 172 26.22 -17.05 -8.22
C CYS A 172 26.23 -17.96 -6.98
N TYR A 173 25.19 -18.77 -6.85
CA TYR A 173 25.08 -19.83 -5.87
C TYR A 173 24.40 -21.08 -6.47
N LYS A 174 23.08 -21.20 -6.32
CA LYS A 174 22.31 -22.41 -6.69
C LYS A 174 21.83 -22.41 -8.14
N GLU A 175 21.99 -21.30 -8.86
CA GLU A 175 21.43 -21.12 -10.19
C GLU A 175 21.97 -22.14 -11.19
N PRO A 176 21.13 -22.64 -12.11
CA PRO A 176 21.57 -23.52 -13.19
C PRO A 176 22.64 -22.86 -14.05
N ILE A 177 23.56 -23.67 -14.59
CA ILE A 177 24.67 -23.16 -15.40
C ILE A 177 24.21 -22.39 -16.65
N GLU A 178 23.14 -22.86 -17.29
CA GLU A 178 22.57 -22.23 -18.47
C GLU A 178 21.94 -20.86 -18.17
N LEU A 179 21.39 -20.68 -16.96
CA LEU A 179 20.86 -19.39 -16.51
C LEU A 179 22.01 -18.38 -16.33
N ILE A 180 23.08 -18.79 -15.64
CA ILE A 180 24.30 -17.98 -15.48
C ILE A 180 24.88 -17.66 -16.86
N ALA A 181 25.00 -18.65 -17.74
CA ALA A 181 25.53 -18.47 -19.09
C ALA A 181 24.68 -17.52 -19.92
N THR A 182 23.35 -17.53 -19.78
CA THR A 182 22.48 -16.58 -20.48
C THR A 182 22.71 -15.14 -20.00
N THR A 183 22.87 -14.95 -18.70
CA THR A 183 23.22 -13.65 -18.11
C THR A 183 24.58 -13.17 -18.64
N VAL A 184 25.62 -14.00 -18.55
CA VAL A 184 26.98 -13.67 -19.05
C VAL A 184 26.98 -13.41 -20.56
N GLN A 185 26.23 -14.19 -21.34
CA GLN A 185 26.07 -13.97 -22.78
C GLN A 185 25.48 -12.59 -23.07
N SER A 186 24.46 -12.15 -22.32
CA SER A 186 23.88 -10.81 -22.52
C SER A 186 24.86 -9.66 -22.22
N VAL A 187 25.89 -9.92 -21.40
CA VAL A 187 27.01 -9.00 -21.16
C VAL A 187 28.09 -9.13 -22.25
N ALA A 188 28.31 -10.32 -22.79
CA ALA A 188 29.19 -10.53 -23.94
C ALA A 188 28.65 -9.87 -25.23
N ASP A 189 27.33 -9.85 -25.39
CA ASP A 189 26.62 -9.25 -26.53
C ASP A 189 26.59 -7.70 -26.47
N GLN A 190 27.26 -7.09 -25.50
CA GLN A 190 27.34 -5.63 -25.39
C GLN A 190 28.17 -5.04 -26.53
N THR A 191 27.73 -3.89 -27.05
CA THR A 191 28.42 -3.15 -28.12
C THR A 191 29.86 -2.72 -27.77
N GLU A 192 30.17 -2.59 -26.47
CA GLU A 192 31.47 -2.20 -25.92
C GLU A 192 32.10 -3.30 -25.05
N VAL A 193 31.95 -4.58 -25.43
CA VAL A 193 32.42 -5.73 -24.64
C VAL A 193 33.91 -5.66 -24.27
N ASN A 194 34.74 -5.08 -25.14
CA ASN A 194 36.18 -4.89 -24.93
C ASN A 194 36.56 -3.87 -23.83
N ARG A 195 35.56 -3.24 -23.18
CA ARG A 195 35.74 -2.37 -22.01
C ARG A 195 35.27 -3.04 -20.72
N ILE A 196 34.80 -4.29 -20.81
CA ILE A 196 34.15 -5.00 -19.70
C ILE A 196 35.12 -6.00 -19.07
N ILE A 197 35.29 -5.85 -17.76
CA ILE A 197 35.92 -6.79 -16.85
C ILE A 197 34.78 -7.60 -16.22
N MET A 198 34.61 -8.82 -16.70
CA MET A 198 33.56 -9.72 -16.23
C MET A 198 34.00 -10.43 -14.95
N VAL A 199 33.24 -10.28 -13.86
CA VAL A 199 33.51 -10.93 -12.57
C VAL A 199 32.40 -11.91 -12.26
N ILE A 200 32.75 -13.20 -12.17
CA ILE A 200 31.82 -14.28 -11.85
C ILE A 200 32.22 -14.85 -10.49
N SER A 201 31.39 -14.60 -9.49
CA SER A 201 31.71 -14.90 -8.09
C SER A 201 30.83 -16.03 -7.56
N PHE A 202 31.44 -17.09 -7.06
CA PHE A 202 30.77 -18.24 -6.47
C PHE A 202 30.94 -18.26 -4.95
N GLU A 203 29.97 -18.80 -4.21
CA GLU A 203 30.23 -19.21 -2.82
C GLU A 203 30.93 -20.57 -2.77
N GLU A 204 31.72 -20.84 -1.72
CA GLU A 204 32.39 -22.13 -1.52
C GLU A 204 31.42 -23.32 -1.60
N LYS A 205 30.20 -23.12 -1.07
CA LYS A 205 29.11 -24.12 -1.06
C LYS A 205 28.31 -24.20 -2.35
N THR A 206 28.73 -23.52 -3.41
CA THR A 206 28.10 -23.61 -4.74
C THR A 206 28.13 -25.04 -5.27
N PRO A 207 26.98 -25.64 -5.64
CA PRO A 207 26.94 -26.96 -6.27
C PRO A 207 27.68 -26.99 -7.61
N GLU A 208 28.43 -28.07 -7.88
CA GLU A 208 29.17 -28.28 -9.13
C GLU A 208 30.08 -27.09 -9.53
N LYS A 209 30.60 -26.31 -8.56
CA LYS A 209 31.32 -25.05 -8.85
C LYS A 209 32.47 -25.19 -9.85
N LYS A 210 33.24 -26.30 -9.78
CA LYS A 210 34.37 -26.55 -10.68
C LYS A 210 33.89 -26.71 -12.13
N LYS A 211 32.86 -27.52 -12.34
CA LYS A 211 32.22 -27.72 -13.65
C LYS A 211 31.59 -26.43 -14.17
N LYS A 212 30.87 -25.68 -13.31
CA LYS A 212 30.30 -24.37 -13.67
C LYS A 212 31.38 -23.40 -14.13
N ARG A 213 32.47 -23.28 -13.38
CA ARG A 213 33.62 -22.43 -13.72
C ARG A 213 34.24 -22.83 -15.06
N GLN A 214 34.56 -24.10 -15.24
CA GLN A 214 35.24 -24.57 -16.45
C GLN A 214 34.40 -24.32 -17.70
N TYR A 215 33.12 -24.70 -17.69
CA TYR A 215 32.22 -24.44 -18.81
C TYR A 215 32.07 -22.95 -19.13
N LEU A 216 31.91 -22.08 -18.12
CA LEU A 216 31.81 -20.64 -18.36
C LEU A 216 33.13 -20.06 -18.90
N GLN A 217 34.27 -20.56 -18.41
CA GLN A 217 35.57 -20.16 -18.90
C GLN A 217 35.76 -20.58 -20.36
N ASP A 218 35.45 -21.82 -20.71
CA ASP A 218 35.60 -22.35 -22.06
C ASP A 218 34.63 -21.67 -23.06
N ARG A 219 33.39 -21.41 -22.64
CA ARG A 219 32.36 -20.78 -23.47
C ARG A 219 32.66 -19.32 -23.77
N PHE A 220 33.23 -18.57 -22.82
CA PHE A 220 33.40 -17.12 -22.94
C PHE A 220 34.85 -16.66 -23.11
N LYS A 221 35.82 -17.57 -23.25
CA LYS A 221 37.24 -17.22 -23.44
C LYS A 221 37.50 -16.24 -24.59
N ASP A 222 36.74 -16.36 -25.68
CA ASP A 222 36.89 -15.55 -26.90
C ASP A 222 35.77 -14.51 -27.05
N ALA A 223 35.01 -14.25 -25.99
CA ALA A 223 33.85 -13.35 -26.03
C ALA A 223 34.21 -11.85 -26.17
N GLY A 224 35.50 -11.51 -26.20
CA GLY A 224 35.96 -10.13 -26.37
C GLY A 224 35.95 -9.28 -25.10
N PHE A 225 35.72 -9.88 -23.93
CA PHE A 225 35.88 -9.21 -22.63
C PHE A 225 37.32 -8.71 -22.47
N GLU A 226 37.49 -7.58 -21.79
CA GLU A 226 38.82 -7.11 -21.40
C GLU A 226 39.51 -8.13 -20.48
N GLN A 227 38.75 -8.67 -19.53
CA GLN A 227 39.19 -9.75 -18.66
C GLN A 227 37.99 -10.51 -18.08
N ILE A 228 38.15 -11.80 -17.84
CA ILE A 228 37.21 -12.61 -17.06
C ILE A 228 37.88 -13.06 -15.75
N ILE A 229 37.23 -12.79 -14.63
CA ILE A 229 37.72 -13.07 -13.29
C ILE A 229 36.71 -13.97 -12.57
N PHE A 230 37.15 -15.18 -12.23
CA PHE A 230 36.39 -16.09 -11.37
C PHE A 230 36.86 -15.96 -9.93
N THR A 231 35.91 -15.87 -9.00
CA THR A 231 36.22 -15.81 -7.56
C THR A 231 35.39 -16.82 -6.78
N VAL A 232 35.89 -17.25 -5.63
CA VAL A 232 35.18 -18.13 -4.69
C VAL A 232 35.24 -17.52 -3.30
N HIS A 233 34.10 -17.13 -2.77
CA HIS A 233 33.96 -16.62 -1.40
C HIS A 233 34.00 -17.78 -0.39
N PRO A 234 34.96 -17.78 0.57
CA PRO A 234 35.08 -18.81 1.60
C PRO A 234 33.89 -18.81 2.58
N TYR A 235 33.50 -19.99 3.03
CA TYR A 235 32.45 -20.15 4.03
C TYR A 235 32.97 -19.90 5.44
N GLY A 236 32.18 -19.20 6.27
CA GLY A 236 32.44 -19.07 7.70
C GLY A 236 33.45 -17.98 8.07
N LEU A 237 33.70 -17.01 7.20
CA LEU A 237 34.53 -15.85 7.54
C LEU A 237 33.91 -15.05 8.70
N PRO A 238 34.73 -14.56 9.66
CA PRO A 238 34.22 -13.81 10.80
C PRO A 238 33.61 -12.48 10.34
N ASN A 239 32.51 -12.07 10.98
CA ASN A 239 31.76 -10.83 10.69
C ASN A 239 31.04 -10.78 9.34
N GLU A 240 30.92 -11.90 8.62
CA GLU A 240 30.19 -12.00 7.36
C GLU A 240 28.99 -12.93 7.48
N ILE A 241 27.91 -12.65 6.73
CA ILE A 241 26.76 -13.56 6.59
C ILE A 241 26.86 -14.32 5.27
N PRO A 242 26.51 -15.62 5.21
CA PRO A 242 26.40 -16.33 3.93
C PRO A 242 25.38 -15.66 2.99
N GLY A 243 25.69 -15.58 1.71
CA GLY A 243 24.81 -15.03 0.69
C GLY A 243 25.44 -13.97 -0.22
N LYS A 244 24.59 -13.39 -1.08
CA LYS A 244 24.96 -12.43 -2.14
C LYS A 244 25.88 -11.31 -1.65
N CYS A 245 25.57 -10.64 -0.55
CA CYS A 245 26.33 -9.46 -0.10
C CYS A 245 27.82 -9.77 0.15
N SER A 246 28.12 -10.89 0.82
CA SER A 246 29.49 -11.33 1.11
C SER A 246 30.20 -11.83 -0.14
N ASN A 247 29.50 -12.62 -0.97
CA ASN A 247 30.04 -13.09 -2.24
C ASN A 247 30.38 -11.92 -3.20
N SER A 248 29.46 -10.96 -3.36
CA SER A 248 29.67 -9.75 -4.14
C SER A 248 30.83 -8.89 -3.60
N ASN A 249 30.88 -8.68 -2.28
CA ASN A 249 31.96 -7.92 -1.64
C ASN A 249 33.33 -8.58 -1.88
N TYR A 250 33.43 -9.87 -1.63
CA TYR A 250 34.65 -10.65 -1.82
C TYR A 250 35.09 -10.64 -3.28
N GLY A 251 34.17 -10.96 -4.20
CA GLY A 251 34.44 -11.02 -5.63
C GLY A 251 34.91 -9.68 -6.20
N LEU A 252 34.26 -8.59 -5.80
CA LEU A 252 34.65 -7.25 -6.25
C LEU A 252 36.03 -6.83 -5.70
N ARG A 253 36.35 -7.13 -4.43
CA ARG A 253 37.68 -6.83 -3.87
C ARG A 253 38.78 -7.61 -4.56
N MET A 254 38.54 -8.91 -4.81
CA MET A 254 39.50 -9.75 -5.52
C MET A 254 39.70 -9.27 -6.96
N ALA A 255 38.62 -8.89 -7.64
CA ALA A 255 38.70 -8.32 -8.98
C ALA A 255 39.52 -7.01 -8.99
N VAL A 256 39.23 -6.10 -8.07
CA VAL A 256 39.93 -4.80 -7.95
C VAL A 256 41.41 -4.98 -7.62
N ASN A 257 41.75 -5.91 -6.73
CA ASN A 257 43.14 -6.25 -6.42
C ASN A 257 43.86 -6.81 -7.67
N LYS A 258 43.18 -7.66 -8.44
CA LYS A 258 43.76 -8.29 -9.63
C LYS A 258 44.02 -7.31 -10.77
N ILE A 259 43.13 -6.34 -10.98
CA ILE A 259 43.29 -5.33 -12.05
C ILE A 259 44.30 -4.23 -11.68
N ASN A 260 44.71 -4.15 -10.40
CA ASN A 260 45.74 -3.26 -9.88
C ASN A 260 45.63 -1.80 -10.39
N VAL A 261 44.48 -1.18 -10.14
CA VAL A 261 44.16 0.18 -10.63
C VAL A 261 44.57 1.21 -9.60
N ALA A 262 45.27 2.27 -10.05
CA ALA A 262 45.63 3.42 -9.22
C ALA A 262 44.38 4.17 -8.73
N ASP A 263 44.44 4.74 -7.52
CA ASP A 263 43.28 5.40 -6.88
C ASP A 263 42.70 6.53 -7.75
N ASP A 264 43.53 7.31 -8.45
CA ASP A 264 43.11 8.41 -9.32
C ASP A 264 42.34 7.95 -10.57
N ASP A 265 42.56 6.71 -11.01
CA ASP A 265 41.92 6.10 -12.18
C ASP A 265 40.61 5.40 -11.83
N MET A 266 40.33 5.15 -10.55
CA MET A 266 39.09 4.48 -10.12
C MET A 266 37.82 5.26 -10.48
N LYS A 267 37.91 6.57 -10.72
CA LYS A 267 36.79 7.39 -11.22
C LYS A 267 36.42 7.06 -12.68
N ASN A 268 37.32 6.41 -13.42
CA ASN A 268 37.11 6.01 -14.81
C ASN A 268 36.66 4.54 -14.91
N ILE A 269 36.32 3.90 -13.79
CA ILE A 269 35.81 2.53 -13.75
C ILE A 269 34.42 2.54 -13.12
N LEU A 270 33.44 2.01 -13.84
CA LEU A 270 32.08 1.82 -13.34
C LEU A 270 31.87 0.36 -12.95
N VAL A 271 31.35 0.13 -11.75
CA VAL A 271 30.97 -1.19 -11.26
C VAL A 271 29.48 -1.35 -11.44
N THR A 272 29.05 -2.45 -12.03
CA THR A 272 27.64 -2.89 -12.08
C THR A 272 27.54 -4.22 -11.35
N THR A 273 26.77 -4.27 -10.27
CA THR A 273 26.41 -5.53 -9.63
C THR A 273 25.19 -6.12 -10.31
N CYS A 274 25.06 -7.44 -10.42
CA CYS A 274 23.82 -8.06 -10.89
C CYS A 274 23.62 -9.48 -10.35
N ASP A 275 22.35 -9.90 -10.40
CA ASP A 275 21.93 -11.26 -10.09
C ASP A 275 22.18 -12.17 -11.29
N ALA A 276 22.32 -13.48 -11.04
CA ALA A 276 22.62 -14.48 -12.07
C ALA A 276 21.46 -14.73 -13.06
N ASP A 277 20.31 -14.11 -12.87
CA ASP A 277 19.08 -14.21 -13.66
C ASP A 277 18.71 -12.89 -14.38
N SER A 278 19.73 -12.15 -14.82
CA SER A 278 19.58 -10.81 -15.40
C SER A 278 20.04 -10.76 -16.86
N LYS A 279 19.16 -10.34 -17.76
CA LYS A 279 19.44 -10.19 -19.20
C LYS A 279 19.57 -8.72 -19.57
N PHE A 280 20.78 -8.32 -19.91
CA PHE A 280 21.11 -6.96 -20.35
C PHE A 280 20.80 -6.77 -21.85
N PRO A 281 20.23 -5.63 -22.26
CA PRO A 281 20.13 -5.30 -23.67
C PRO A 281 21.50 -4.84 -24.23
N PRO A 282 21.79 -5.01 -25.54
CA PRO A 282 23.13 -4.82 -26.13
C PRO A 282 23.77 -3.43 -25.95
N ASN A 283 22.97 -2.41 -25.64
CA ASN A 283 23.42 -1.02 -25.48
C ASN A 283 23.53 -0.58 -24.02
N TYR A 284 23.40 -1.48 -23.05
CA TYR A 284 23.39 -1.13 -21.63
C TYR A 284 24.68 -0.42 -21.20
N ILE A 285 25.85 -0.98 -21.52
CA ILE A 285 27.16 -0.44 -21.12
C ILE A 285 27.42 0.93 -21.77
N ALA A 286 27.02 1.08 -23.04
CA ALA A 286 27.07 2.36 -23.72
C ALA A 286 26.10 3.37 -23.07
N ALA A 287 24.85 3.00 -22.81
CA ALA A 287 23.89 3.90 -22.16
C ALA A 287 24.35 4.35 -20.77
N LEU A 288 24.98 3.45 -19.99
CA LEU A 288 25.57 3.77 -18.71
C LEU A 288 26.74 4.77 -18.85
N THR A 289 27.67 4.51 -19.76
CA THR A 289 28.82 5.41 -20.01
C THR A 289 28.35 6.80 -20.46
N TRP A 290 27.45 6.84 -21.43
CA TRP A 290 26.83 8.07 -21.91
C TRP A 290 26.16 8.84 -20.77
N LYS A 291 25.42 8.14 -19.90
CA LYS A 291 24.76 8.77 -18.77
C LYS A 291 25.77 9.28 -17.75
N TYR A 292 26.85 8.54 -17.50
CA TYR A 292 27.92 8.95 -16.59
C TYR A 292 28.60 10.24 -17.04
N LEU A 293 28.96 10.35 -18.32
CA LEU A 293 29.67 11.49 -18.89
C LEU A 293 28.86 12.81 -18.88
N GLN A 294 27.53 12.73 -18.75
CA GLN A 294 26.66 13.92 -18.69
C GLN A 294 26.47 14.50 -17.29
N GLU A 295 26.81 13.73 -16.26
CA GLU A 295 26.60 14.17 -14.89
C GLU A 295 27.77 15.05 -14.43
N ASN A 296 27.47 16.01 -13.55
CA ASN A 296 28.50 16.83 -12.93
C ASN A 296 29.10 16.11 -11.72
N GLN A 297 30.41 15.82 -11.77
CA GLN A 297 31.16 15.12 -10.70
C GLN A 297 30.53 13.78 -10.24
N PRO A 298 30.11 12.88 -11.16
CA PRO A 298 29.31 11.71 -10.82
C PRO A 298 30.02 10.70 -9.95
N ALA A 299 31.36 10.67 -10.01
CA ALA A 299 32.18 9.64 -9.38
C ALA A 299 31.84 9.44 -7.91
N LEU A 300 31.43 10.48 -7.17
CA LEU A 300 31.15 10.38 -5.73
C LEU A 300 29.74 10.77 -5.32
N THR A 301 28.87 11.14 -6.26
CA THR A 301 27.55 11.68 -5.92
C THR A 301 26.39 10.93 -6.56
N THR A 302 26.67 10.07 -7.54
CA THR A 302 25.64 9.50 -8.40
C THR A 302 25.79 7.99 -8.50
N ILE A 303 24.66 7.29 -8.40
CA ILE A 303 24.53 5.88 -8.71
C ILE A 303 23.46 5.72 -9.78
N TYR A 304 23.56 4.66 -10.56
CA TYR A 304 22.77 4.47 -11.76
C TYR A 304 21.89 3.24 -11.62
N GLN A 305 20.59 3.41 -11.79
CA GLN A 305 19.61 2.33 -11.74
C GLN A 305 19.00 2.17 -13.13
N SER A 306 19.14 0.98 -13.71
CA SER A 306 18.30 0.61 -14.84
C SER A 306 16.93 0.15 -14.34
N PRO A 307 15.84 0.53 -15.01
CA PRO A 307 14.54 -0.08 -14.75
C PRO A 307 14.59 -1.59 -15.00
N LEU A 308 14.33 -2.37 -13.97
CA LEU A 308 14.20 -3.83 -14.05
C LEU A 308 12.76 -4.22 -14.40
N PHE A 309 12.63 -5.01 -15.45
CA PHE A 309 11.38 -5.66 -15.82
C PHE A 309 11.47 -7.14 -15.49
N TYR A 310 10.63 -7.59 -14.55
CA TYR A 310 10.55 -8.98 -14.12
C TYR A 310 9.72 -9.82 -15.10
N ASN A 311 10.11 -9.77 -16.38
CA ASN A 311 9.30 -10.26 -17.50
C ASN A 311 9.94 -11.45 -18.22
N TRP A 312 11.01 -12.04 -17.67
CA TRP A 312 11.63 -13.21 -18.28
C TRP A 312 10.62 -14.37 -18.33
N LYS A 313 10.22 -14.78 -19.55
CA LYS A 313 9.18 -15.80 -19.80
C LYS A 313 7.84 -15.50 -19.08
N LEU A 314 7.48 -14.21 -18.98
CA LEU A 314 6.31 -13.77 -18.20
C LEU A 314 4.99 -14.42 -18.66
N ASP A 315 4.87 -14.67 -19.96
CA ASP A 315 3.73 -15.27 -20.61
C ASP A 315 3.46 -16.71 -20.14
N SER A 316 4.50 -17.45 -19.77
CA SER A 316 4.40 -18.83 -19.28
C SER A 316 4.18 -18.93 -17.76
N LEU A 317 4.03 -17.82 -17.04
CA LEU A 317 3.94 -17.79 -15.57
C LEU A 317 2.52 -17.55 -15.07
N SER A 318 2.28 -17.89 -13.80
CA SER A 318 0.97 -17.71 -13.18
C SER A 318 0.53 -16.24 -13.13
N PHE A 319 -0.79 -16.03 -13.04
CA PHE A 319 -1.36 -14.71 -12.90
C PHE A 319 -0.72 -13.90 -11.75
N ILE A 320 -0.46 -14.53 -10.61
CA ILE A 320 0.11 -13.89 -9.42
C ILE A 320 1.54 -13.39 -9.72
N THR A 321 2.37 -14.23 -10.32
CA THR A 321 3.75 -13.88 -10.69
C THR A 321 3.78 -12.74 -11.71
N ARG A 322 2.86 -12.74 -12.68
CA ARG A 322 2.73 -11.65 -13.67
C ARG A 322 2.37 -10.32 -13.03
N VAL A 323 1.33 -10.29 -12.20
CA VAL A 323 0.87 -9.08 -11.52
C VAL A 323 1.98 -8.52 -10.64
N THR A 324 2.63 -9.36 -9.84
CA THR A 324 3.67 -8.92 -8.92
C THR A 324 4.93 -8.43 -9.64
N GLY A 325 5.33 -9.06 -10.75
CA GLY A 325 6.44 -8.59 -11.60
C GLY A 325 6.17 -7.22 -12.24
N LEU A 326 4.95 -7.00 -12.74
CA LEU A 326 4.52 -5.71 -13.28
C LEU A 326 4.46 -4.62 -12.21
N LEU A 327 3.90 -4.93 -11.03
CA LEU A 327 3.84 -3.99 -9.91
C LEU A 327 5.22 -3.55 -9.44
N ARG A 328 6.21 -4.46 -9.38
CA ARG A 328 7.60 -4.10 -9.04
C ARG A 328 8.21 -3.13 -10.04
N SER A 329 7.99 -3.37 -11.33
CA SER A 329 8.44 -2.50 -12.41
C SER A 329 7.81 -1.11 -12.29
N LEU A 330 6.50 -1.05 -12.03
CA LEU A 330 5.74 0.18 -11.78
C LEU A 330 6.30 0.95 -10.58
N LEU A 331 6.49 0.29 -9.44
CA LEU A 331 6.97 0.93 -8.21
C LEU A 331 8.39 1.46 -8.35
N MET A 332 9.26 0.77 -9.08
CA MET A 332 10.61 1.26 -9.32
C MET A 332 10.63 2.50 -10.21
N LEU A 333 9.87 2.45 -11.31
CA LEU A 333 9.76 3.56 -12.26
C LEU A 333 8.98 4.75 -11.69
N GLY A 334 8.00 4.51 -10.83
CA GLY A 334 7.10 5.53 -10.30
C GLY A 334 7.50 6.09 -8.94
N ALA A 335 8.24 5.32 -8.13
CA ALA A 335 8.59 5.70 -6.77
C ALA A 335 10.09 5.60 -6.47
N LEU A 336 10.72 4.43 -6.60
CA LEU A 336 12.08 4.21 -6.08
C LEU A 336 13.12 5.13 -6.75
N ILE A 337 13.13 5.15 -8.08
CA ILE A 337 14.05 6.00 -8.85
C ILE A 337 13.65 7.49 -8.72
N PRO A 338 12.40 7.90 -8.99
CA PRO A 338 12.03 9.32 -8.96
C PRO A 338 12.17 9.99 -7.59
N PHE A 339 11.85 9.28 -6.51
CA PHE A 339 11.97 9.81 -5.15
C PHE A 339 13.33 9.55 -4.51
N ASN A 340 14.30 9.04 -5.28
CA ASN A 340 15.66 8.80 -4.85
C ASN A 340 15.75 7.95 -3.55
N ILE A 341 14.99 6.85 -3.50
CA ILE A 341 14.82 6.03 -2.29
C ILE A 341 15.93 5.00 -2.20
N ASN A 342 15.95 4.02 -3.11
CA ASN A 342 16.96 2.97 -3.14
C ASN A 342 17.10 2.35 -4.53
N THR A 343 18.28 1.76 -4.76
CA THR A 343 18.55 0.86 -5.88
C THR A 343 18.04 -0.54 -5.57
N MET A 344 17.98 -1.40 -6.60
CA MET A 344 17.57 -2.79 -6.49
C MET A 344 18.41 -3.66 -7.40
N SER A 345 18.92 -4.78 -6.90
CA SER A 345 19.53 -5.93 -7.62
C SER A 345 20.65 -5.63 -8.61
N ILE A 346 20.38 -4.80 -9.61
CA ILE A 346 21.26 -4.32 -10.66
C ILE A 346 21.38 -2.80 -10.61
N PHE A 347 22.52 -2.31 -10.16
CA PHE A 347 22.81 -0.89 -10.14
C PHE A 347 24.31 -0.67 -10.35
N SER A 348 24.63 0.52 -10.83
CA SER A 348 25.99 0.88 -11.20
C SER A 348 26.48 2.09 -10.43
N TYR A 349 27.77 2.14 -10.16
CA TYR A 349 28.43 3.19 -9.39
C TYR A 349 29.90 3.26 -9.76
N SER A 350 30.60 4.35 -9.45
CA SER A 350 32.05 4.40 -9.72
C SER A 350 32.81 3.51 -8.74
N LEU A 351 33.94 2.96 -9.19
CA LEU A 351 34.85 2.22 -8.31
C LEU A 351 35.41 3.11 -7.20
N SER A 352 35.60 4.41 -7.47
CA SER A 352 36.00 5.39 -6.45
C SER A 352 34.99 5.48 -5.30
N LEU A 353 33.69 5.51 -5.61
CA LEU A 353 32.63 5.49 -4.60
C LEU A 353 32.62 4.17 -3.83
N ALA A 354 32.81 3.06 -4.53
CA ALA A 354 32.92 1.74 -3.90
C ALA A 354 34.08 1.72 -2.89
N LYS A 355 35.27 2.16 -3.28
CA LYS A 355 36.47 2.19 -2.45
C LYS A 355 36.27 3.09 -1.22
N GLN A 356 35.79 4.33 -1.40
CA GLN A 356 35.50 5.24 -0.27
C GLN A 356 34.41 4.70 0.65
N GLY A 357 33.42 4.01 0.10
CA GLY A 357 32.38 3.31 0.87
C GLY A 357 32.84 2.03 1.54
N ASN A 358 34.08 1.60 1.33
CA ASN A 358 34.60 0.30 1.71
C ASN A 358 33.72 -0.86 1.19
N PHE A 359 33.44 -0.82 -0.11
CA PHE A 359 32.70 -1.79 -0.91
C PHE A 359 31.34 -2.18 -0.32
N ILE A 360 30.82 -3.34 -0.71
CA ILE A 360 29.54 -3.89 -0.25
C ILE A 360 29.68 -4.36 1.21
N HIS A 361 28.65 -4.16 2.04
CA HIS A 361 28.70 -4.60 3.44
C HIS A 361 28.38 -6.10 3.52
N PRO A 362 29.28 -6.95 4.04
CA PRO A 362 29.10 -8.40 4.04
C PRO A 362 28.20 -8.92 5.18
N SER A 363 27.44 -8.05 5.85
CA SER A 363 26.69 -8.41 7.08
C SER A 363 25.22 -8.02 7.02
N TYR A 364 24.77 -7.44 5.90
CA TYR A 364 23.40 -7.01 5.70
C TYR A 364 22.86 -7.55 4.38
N GLN A 365 21.66 -8.13 4.44
CA GLN A 365 21.07 -8.81 3.28
C GLN A 365 20.58 -7.86 2.19
N MET A 366 20.06 -6.68 2.56
CA MET A 366 19.70 -5.58 1.62
C MET A 366 20.90 -4.66 1.42
N ASP A 367 21.91 -5.21 0.76
CA ASP A 367 23.21 -4.60 0.56
C ASP A 367 23.17 -3.35 -0.33
N ASP A 368 22.26 -3.33 -1.30
CA ASP A 368 21.97 -2.18 -2.17
C ASP A 368 21.61 -0.90 -1.38
N ILE A 369 20.65 -0.97 -0.47
CA ILE A 369 20.23 0.19 0.34
C ILE A 369 21.30 0.55 1.37
N ILE A 370 21.96 -0.45 1.96
CA ILE A 370 23.03 -0.22 2.94
C ILE A 370 24.21 0.49 2.30
N CYS A 371 24.57 0.15 1.05
CA CYS A 371 25.59 0.88 0.29
C CYS A 371 25.22 2.36 0.17
N LEU A 372 23.97 2.67 -0.22
CA LEU A 372 23.49 4.04 -0.34
C LEU A 372 23.63 4.83 0.98
N ILE A 373 23.21 4.27 2.12
CA ILE A 373 23.31 4.91 3.43
C ILE A 373 24.78 5.15 3.81
N ARG A 374 25.64 4.15 3.61
CA ARG A 374 27.08 4.25 3.89
C ARG A 374 27.73 5.32 3.03
N TRP A 375 27.45 5.31 1.73
CA TRP A 375 27.97 6.28 0.77
C TRP A 375 27.57 7.71 1.10
N MET A 376 26.33 7.94 1.56
CA MET A 376 25.94 9.26 2.07
C MET A 376 26.75 9.69 3.31
N GLY A 377 27.11 8.73 4.16
CA GLY A 377 27.92 8.96 5.35
C GLY A 377 29.39 9.29 5.06
N VAL A 378 30.01 8.62 4.08
CA VAL A 378 31.42 8.85 3.72
C VAL A 378 31.60 10.06 2.80
N THR A 379 30.73 10.25 1.81
CA THR A 379 30.81 11.38 0.87
C THR A 379 30.32 12.69 1.47
N LYS A 380 29.64 12.63 2.63
CA LYS A 380 28.97 13.76 3.28
C LYS A 380 28.01 14.48 2.33
N ARG A 381 27.33 13.73 1.46
CA ARG A 381 26.39 14.25 0.45
C ARG A 381 25.19 13.32 0.31
N ARG A 382 24.10 13.85 -0.25
CA ARG A 382 22.97 13.02 -0.70
C ARG A 382 23.40 12.33 -1.99
N ILE A 383 23.45 11.00 -1.99
CA ILE A 383 23.69 10.22 -3.20
C ILE A 383 22.42 10.23 -4.05
N ARG A 384 22.59 10.50 -5.35
CA ARG A 384 21.50 10.60 -6.32
C ARG A 384 21.39 9.31 -7.13
N ILE A 385 20.19 8.77 -7.24
CA ILE A 385 19.85 7.67 -8.14
C ILE A 385 19.48 8.27 -9.50
N SER A 386 20.25 7.95 -10.53
CA SER A 386 20.04 8.38 -11.91
C SER A 386 19.54 7.21 -12.74
N MET A 387 18.44 7.41 -13.48
CA MET A 387 17.90 6.35 -14.33
C MET A 387 18.81 6.12 -15.54
N ILE A 388 19.18 4.86 -15.79
CA ILE A 388 19.72 4.45 -17.08
C ILE A 388 18.52 4.30 -18.03
N PRO A 389 18.46 5.01 -19.17
CA PRO A 389 17.30 5.03 -20.07
C PRO A 389 17.20 3.75 -20.93
N VAL A 390 17.53 2.61 -20.34
CA VAL A 390 17.55 1.28 -20.94
C VAL A 390 17.11 0.30 -19.85
N ALA A 391 16.13 -0.55 -20.14
CA ALA A 391 15.59 -1.51 -19.17
C ALA A 391 16.36 -2.83 -19.20
N VAL A 392 16.57 -3.44 -18.03
CA VAL A 392 17.14 -4.78 -17.88
C VAL A 392 16.02 -5.76 -17.56
N ILE A 393 16.06 -6.95 -18.15
CA ILE A 393 15.07 -7.99 -17.89
C ILE A 393 15.60 -8.92 -16.80
N SER A 394 14.82 -9.16 -15.75
CA SER A 394 15.19 -10.06 -14.65
C SER A 394 14.22 -11.23 -14.55
N GLY A 395 14.72 -12.34 -14.00
CA GLY A 395 13.92 -13.48 -13.60
C GLY A 395 12.87 -13.08 -12.54
N PRO A 396 11.59 -13.43 -12.72
CA PRO A 396 10.62 -13.29 -11.64
C PRO A 396 10.83 -14.38 -10.58
N THR A 397 10.33 -14.14 -9.37
CA THR A 397 10.27 -15.16 -8.32
C THR A 397 9.20 -16.19 -8.71
N SER A 398 9.63 -17.35 -9.20
CA SER A 398 8.76 -18.43 -9.67
C SER A 398 9.10 -19.77 -9.04
N GLY A 399 8.18 -20.73 -9.15
CA GLY A 399 8.25 -22.09 -8.64
C GLY A 399 7.70 -23.06 -9.68
N GLU A 400 7.86 -24.37 -9.44
CA GLU A 400 7.44 -25.42 -10.39
C GLU A 400 5.91 -25.51 -10.52
N THR A 401 5.19 -25.20 -9.43
CA THR A 401 3.74 -25.12 -9.38
C THR A 401 3.32 -23.80 -8.74
N VAL A 402 2.04 -23.43 -8.86
CA VAL A 402 1.48 -22.20 -8.27
C VAL A 402 1.63 -22.19 -6.74
N GLU A 403 1.52 -23.35 -6.08
CA GLU A 403 1.72 -23.47 -4.63
C GLU A 403 3.16 -23.16 -4.23
N PHE A 404 4.12 -23.74 -4.95
CA PHE A 404 5.53 -23.45 -4.74
C PHE A 404 5.89 -22.00 -5.06
N GLU A 405 5.28 -21.42 -6.10
CA GLU A 405 5.40 -19.99 -6.41
C GLU A 405 4.97 -19.11 -5.23
N ILE A 406 3.81 -19.37 -4.64
CA ILE A 406 3.30 -18.62 -3.47
C ILE A 406 4.26 -18.76 -2.28
N ILE A 407 4.79 -19.97 -2.05
CA ILE A 407 5.75 -20.22 -0.97
C ILE A 407 7.05 -19.44 -1.20
N GLU A 408 7.59 -19.45 -2.43
CA GLU A 408 8.78 -18.67 -2.78
C GLU A 408 8.53 -17.17 -2.63
N TRP A 409 7.35 -16.69 -3.04
CA TRP A 409 6.94 -15.30 -2.82
C TRP A 409 6.86 -14.94 -1.35
N ALA A 410 6.30 -15.81 -0.51
CA ALA A 410 6.25 -15.59 0.94
C ALA A 410 7.65 -15.55 1.56
N ARG A 411 8.56 -16.44 1.13
CA ARG A 411 9.97 -16.42 1.55
C ARG A 411 10.65 -15.12 1.13
N GLN A 412 10.42 -14.67 -0.10
CA GLN A 412 10.98 -13.42 -0.63
C GLN A 412 10.46 -12.20 0.13
N ALA A 413 9.14 -12.10 0.34
CA ALA A 413 8.51 -11.02 1.07
C ALA A 413 8.99 -10.95 2.52
N ARG A 414 9.16 -12.11 3.18
CA ARG A 414 9.73 -12.19 4.53
C ARG A 414 11.15 -11.65 4.57
N ARG A 415 12.02 -12.04 3.62
CA ARG A 415 13.40 -11.52 3.54
C ARG A 415 13.43 -10.01 3.38
N TRP A 416 12.62 -9.45 2.47
CA TRP A 416 12.54 -8.01 2.28
C TRP A 416 11.98 -7.27 3.48
N THR A 417 10.99 -7.84 4.18
CA THR A 417 10.43 -7.21 5.38
C THR A 417 11.46 -7.13 6.50
N ILE A 418 12.19 -8.23 6.73
CA ILE A 418 13.28 -8.26 7.72
C ILE A 418 14.39 -7.29 7.31
N GLY A 419 14.82 -7.33 6.05
CA GLY A 419 15.88 -6.45 5.55
C GLY A 419 15.50 -4.97 5.58
N ALA A 420 14.26 -4.60 5.24
CA ALA A 420 13.80 -3.21 5.33
C ALA A 420 13.80 -2.70 6.76
N ALA A 421 13.44 -3.57 7.72
CA ALA A 421 13.55 -3.27 9.13
C ALA A 421 15.03 -3.09 9.54
N GLU A 422 15.93 -3.99 9.13
CA GLU A 422 17.37 -3.83 9.41
C GLU A 422 17.96 -2.55 8.82
N VAL A 423 17.56 -2.19 7.60
CA VAL A 423 17.92 -0.94 6.93
C VAL A 423 17.47 0.28 7.74
N PHE A 424 16.22 0.27 8.22
CA PHE A 424 15.71 1.36 9.07
C PHE A 424 16.53 1.51 10.34
N HIS A 425 16.80 0.39 11.03
CA HIS A 425 17.65 0.38 12.23
C HIS A 425 19.06 0.91 11.94
N TYR A 426 19.68 0.44 10.86
CA TYR A 426 21.00 0.86 10.42
C TYR A 426 21.04 2.36 10.12
N PHE A 427 20.03 2.87 9.41
CA PHE A 427 19.89 4.28 9.11
C PHE A 427 19.83 5.11 10.38
N ILE A 428 18.97 4.78 11.36
CA ILE A 428 18.86 5.56 12.60
C ILE A 428 20.20 5.63 13.34
N ILE A 429 20.94 4.52 13.41
CA ILE A 429 22.26 4.48 14.07
C ILE A 429 23.30 5.32 13.30
N LYS A 430 23.28 5.28 11.97
CA LYS A 430 24.29 5.91 11.13
C LYS A 430 23.92 7.33 10.68
N ALA A 431 22.69 7.77 10.88
CA ALA A 431 22.19 9.08 10.47
C ALA A 431 23.04 10.24 11.01
N LYS A 432 23.64 10.09 12.20
CA LYS A 432 24.56 11.09 12.78
C LYS A 432 25.81 11.38 11.94
N HIS A 433 26.20 10.46 11.05
CA HIS A 433 27.34 10.63 10.15
C HIS A 433 26.95 11.16 8.77
N ILE A 434 25.65 11.35 8.52
CA ILE A 434 25.09 11.85 7.26
C ILE A 434 24.70 13.32 7.47
N PRO A 435 24.89 14.22 6.49
CA PRO A 435 24.39 15.58 6.60
C PRO A 435 22.91 15.62 6.93
N LYS A 436 22.50 16.50 7.86
CA LYS A 436 21.14 16.54 8.41
C LYS A 436 20.05 16.55 7.32
N MET A 437 20.21 17.38 6.29
CA MET A 437 19.23 17.46 5.19
C MET A 437 19.20 16.21 4.31
N ALA A 438 20.36 15.59 4.06
CA ALA A 438 20.43 14.34 3.32
C ALA A 438 19.77 13.19 4.09
N ALA A 439 20.04 13.10 5.41
CA ALA A 439 19.42 12.13 6.30
C ALA A 439 17.90 12.33 6.38
N PHE A 440 17.45 13.56 6.61
CA PHE A 440 16.02 13.88 6.67
C PHE A 440 15.31 13.55 5.35
N SER A 441 15.83 14.03 4.21
CA SER A 441 15.26 13.77 2.88
C SER A 441 15.13 12.28 2.59
N TRP A 442 16.20 11.51 2.83
CA TRP A 442 16.17 10.06 2.60
C TRP A 442 15.24 9.34 3.58
N GLY A 443 15.37 9.63 4.87
CA GLY A 443 14.57 8.98 5.92
C GLY A 443 13.08 9.24 5.75
N PHE A 444 12.71 10.47 5.39
CA PHE A 444 11.33 10.82 5.05
C PHE A 444 10.82 10.02 3.84
N ALA A 445 11.58 9.99 2.74
CA ALA A 445 11.19 9.23 1.55
C ALA A 445 11.08 7.71 1.84
N PHE A 446 12.01 7.16 2.61
CA PHE A 446 12.01 5.76 3.02
C PHE A 446 10.79 5.42 3.88
N ILE A 447 10.47 6.22 4.91
CA ILE A 447 9.31 5.99 5.78
C ILE A 447 8.00 6.14 5.01
N ILE A 448 7.87 7.16 4.15
CA ILE A 448 6.68 7.37 3.33
C ILE A 448 6.47 6.17 2.40
N TYR A 449 7.51 5.68 1.75
CA TYR A 449 7.38 4.55 0.82
C TYR A 449 7.14 3.22 1.54
N TYR A 450 8.05 2.80 2.42
CA TYR A 450 7.96 1.49 3.06
C TYR A 450 6.91 1.46 4.17
N GLY A 451 6.82 2.50 5.01
CA GLY A 451 5.93 2.52 6.16
C GLY A 451 4.49 2.89 5.80
N VAL A 452 4.32 3.92 4.98
CA VAL A 452 2.98 4.43 4.64
C VAL A 452 2.42 3.76 3.40
N LEU A 453 3.09 3.85 2.25
CA LEU A 453 2.52 3.36 0.99
C LEU A 453 2.47 1.83 0.90
N LEU A 454 3.60 1.15 1.15
CA LEU A 454 3.70 -0.29 0.92
C LEU A 454 2.97 -1.10 2.00
N CYS A 455 3.14 -0.74 3.27
CA CYS A 455 2.59 -1.51 4.39
C CYS A 455 1.20 -1.04 4.85
N THR A 456 0.88 0.25 4.74
CA THR A 456 -0.30 0.82 5.42
C THR A 456 -1.42 1.18 4.47
N ALA A 457 -1.14 1.82 3.32
CA ALA A 457 -2.17 2.40 2.46
C ALA A 457 -3.19 1.38 1.93
N GLY A 458 -2.72 0.20 1.51
CA GLY A 458 -3.60 -0.87 1.03
C GLY A 458 -4.53 -1.41 2.12
N LEU A 459 -3.99 -1.69 3.30
CA LEU A 459 -4.77 -2.18 4.44
C LEU A 459 -5.73 -1.10 4.96
N PHE A 460 -5.29 0.15 5.04
CA PHE A 460 -6.13 1.29 5.40
C PHE A 460 -7.31 1.44 4.44
N GLY A 461 -7.08 1.33 3.12
CA GLY A 461 -8.15 1.41 2.13
C GLY A 461 -9.22 0.33 2.35
N LEU A 462 -8.79 -0.90 2.65
CA LEU A 462 -9.70 -2.01 2.97
C LEU A 462 -10.49 -1.73 4.27
N THR A 463 -9.82 -1.38 5.36
CA THR A 463 -10.47 -1.14 6.65
C THR A 463 -11.37 0.10 6.62
N SER A 464 -10.97 1.14 5.89
CA SER A 464 -11.75 2.36 5.65
C SER A 464 -13.04 2.06 4.89
N THR A 465 -12.96 1.29 3.80
CA THR A 465 -14.14 0.88 3.03
C THR A 465 -15.13 0.11 3.90
N LEU A 466 -14.65 -0.89 4.65
CA LEU A 466 -15.51 -1.66 5.56
C LEU A 466 -16.15 -0.79 6.64
N SER A 467 -15.38 0.13 7.23
CA SER A 467 -15.88 1.06 8.24
C SER A 467 -16.95 2.01 7.69
N MET A 468 -16.74 2.57 6.50
CA MET A 468 -17.70 3.45 5.84
C MET A 468 -19.03 2.73 5.52
N ILE A 469 -18.98 1.42 5.26
CA ILE A 469 -20.17 0.60 4.99
C ILE A 469 -20.89 0.22 6.29
N LEU A 470 -20.14 -0.21 7.30
CA LEU A 470 -20.70 -0.90 8.48
C LEU A 470 -20.88 0.00 9.70
N LEU A 471 -20.09 1.06 9.84
CA LEU A 471 -19.94 1.81 11.09
C LEU A 471 -20.34 3.30 10.99
N VAL A 472 -20.22 3.92 9.80
CA VAL A 472 -20.54 5.35 9.61
C VAL A 472 -22.00 5.55 9.22
N LYS A 473 -22.79 6.21 10.08
CA LYS A 473 -24.22 6.54 9.85
C LYS A 473 -24.39 7.68 8.83
N ARG A 474 -25.33 7.57 7.88
CA ARG A 474 -25.49 8.44 6.68
C ARG A 474 -26.45 9.65 6.85
N VAL A 475 -26.24 10.65 5.97
CA VAL A 475 -26.93 11.92 5.56
C VAL A 475 -28.46 12.05 5.85
N PRO A 476 -29.00 13.28 6.08
CA PRO A 476 -30.42 13.53 6.37
C PRO A 476 -31.40 12.89 5.38
N LEU A 477 -32.42 12.25 5.93
CA LEU A 477 -33.43 11.46 5.21
C LEU A 477 -34.77 12.19 5.01
N SER A 478 -34.95 13.37 5.63
CA SER A 478 -36.14 14.22 5.47
C SER A 478 -35.86 15.70 5.74
N ILE A 479 -36.75 16.58 5.27
CA ILE A 479 -36.86 18.01 5.62
C ILE A 479 -38.09 18.20 6.50
N THR A 480 -38.04 19.12 7.48
CA THR A 480 -39.15 19.39 8.39
C THR A 480 -39.43 20.89 8.46
N TYR A 481 -40.67 21.29 8.19
CA TYR A 481 -41.17 22.64 8.35
C TYR A 481 -42.00 22.71 9.62
N VAL A 482 -41.59 23.59 10.53
CA VAL A 482 -42.18 23.75 11.86
C VAL A 482 -42.75 25.15 11.95
N ILE A 483 -44.08 25.29 11.83
CA ILE A 483 -44.78 26.57 11.99
C ILE A 483 -44.21 27.65 11.05
N THR A 484 -44.04 27.30 9.76
CA THR A 484 -43.61 28.24 8.71
C THR A 484 -44.84 28.87 8.04
N THR A 485 -44.78 30.11 7.56
CA THR A 485 -45.90 30.77 6.86
C THR A 485 -45.40 31.65 5.72
N GLY A 486 -46.21 31.86 4.68
CA GLY A 486 -45.86 32.69 3.52
C GLY A 486 -44.90 32.03 2.54
N ASP A 487 -44.28 32.81 1.66
CA ASP A 487 -43.27 32.34 0.70
C ASP A 487 -41.88 32.44 1.33
N VAL A 488 -41.24 31.29 1.57
CA VAL A 488 -40.00 31.17 2.35
C VAL A 488 -38.81 30.74 1.49
N LEU A 489 -39.06 30.24 0.28
CA LEU A 489 -38.05 29.80 -0.68
C LEU A 489 -38.08 30.64 -1.96
N ASP A 490 -36.89 30.91 -2.51
CA ASP A 490 -36.76 31.37 -3.89
C ASP A 490 -36.86 30.21 -4.91
N GLU A 491 -36.95 30.52 -6.21
CA GLU A 491 -37.08 29.51 -7.27
C GLU A 491 -35.94 28.47 -7.27
N SER A 492 -34.70 28.88 -6.97
CA SER A 492 -33.55 27.98 -6.94
C SER A 492 -33.65 26.99 -5.77
N GLN A 493 -34.11 27.49 -4.63
CA GLN A 493 -34.35 26.70 -3.42
C GLN A 493 -35.54 25.75 -3.60
N GLN A 494 -36.62 26.19 -4.28
CA GLN A 494 -37.75 25.33 -4.64
C GLN A 494 -37.32 24.16 -5.53
N GLU A 495 -36.51 24.40 -6.58
CA GLU A 495 -35.99 23.33 -7.43
C GLU A 495 -35.04 22.39 -6.67
N SER A 496 -34.23 22.93 -5.76
CA SER A 496 -33.37 22.13 -4.88
C SER A 496 -34.19 21.23 -3.94
N PHE A 497 -35.30 21.76 -3.40
CA PHE A 497 -36.24 20.99 -2.59
C PHE A 497 -36.88 19.87 -3.41
N LYS A 498 -37.41 20.16 -4.61
CA LYS A 498 -37.97 19.13 -5.51
C LYS A 498 -36.97 18.02 -5.78
N SER A 499 -35.73 18.37 -6.12
CA SER A 499 -34.65 17.41 -6.36
C SER A 499 -34.36 16.55 -5.13
N PHE A 500 -34.25 17.17 -3.95
CA PHE A 500 -34.09 16.46 -2.68
C PHE A 500 -35.22 15.45 -2.45
N TYR A 501 -36.46 15.88 -2.63
CA TYR A 501 -37.63 15.06 -2.37
C TYR A 501 -37.80 13.93 -3.40
N ARG A 502 -37.69 14.23 -4.70
CA ARG A 502 -37.75 13.26 -5.83
C ARG A 502 -36.69 12.18 -5.75
N SER A 503 -35.57 12.44 -5.08
CA SER A 503 -34.54 11.41 -4.80
C SER A 503 -34.97 10.35 -3.75
N GLY A 504 -36.25 10.33 -3.36
CA GLY A 504 -36.82 9.36 -2.45
C GLY A 504 -36.71 9.74 -0.98
N LYS A 505 -36.53 11.03 -0.65
CA LYS A 505 -36.42 11.53 0.74
C LYS A 505 -37.76 12.02 1.26
N GLY A 506 -37.84 12.28 2.56
CA GLY A 506 -39.08 12.63 3.25
C GLY A 506 -39.31 14.12 3.45
N PHE A 507 -40.58 14.48 3.68
CA PHE A 507 -41.01 15.78 4.16
C PHE A 507 -41.92 15.63 5.38
N VAL A 508 -41.82 16.56 6.33
CA VAL A 508 -42.67 16.66 7.51
C VAL A 508 -43.16 18.10 7.61
N GLY A 509 -44.47 18.31 7.49
CA GLY A 509 -45.11 19.61 7.76
C GLY A 509 -45.80 19.60 9.11
N ILE A 510 -45.64 20.67 9.89
CA ILE A 510 -46.25 20.83 11.20
C ILE A 510 -46.99 22.16 11.27
N HIS A 511 -48.27 22.09 11.64
CA HIS A 511 -49.15 23.21 11.90
C HIS A 511 -49.14 24.22 10.74
N ALA A 512 -48.62 25.44 10.95
CA ALA A 512 -48.63 26.49 9.96
C ALA A 512 -47.85 26.16 8.68
N ALA A 513 -47.08 25.06 8.61
CA ALA A 513 -46.54 24.56 7.35
C ALA A 513 -47.60 24.40 6.22
N ALA A 514 -48.90 24.32 6.57
CA ALA A 514 -49.99 24.37 5.61
C ALA A 514 -50.34 25.76 5.05
N ASP A 515 -49.82 26.82 5.64
CA ASP A 515 -49.92 28.23 5.28
C ASP A 515 -48.63 28.73 4.60
N THR A 516 -47.84 27.82 4.00
CA THR A 516 -46.55 28.10 3.36
C THR A 516 -46.62 27.86 1.84
N GLU A 517 -45.92 28.68 1.04
CA GLU A 517 -45.71 28.50 -0.41
C GLU A 517 -46.99 28.37 -1.26
N TYR A 518 -48.02 29.18 -1.00
CA TYR A 518 -49.33 29.09 -1.66
C TYR A 518 -49.27 29.12 -3.20
N ALA A 519 -48.40 29.96 -3.75
CA ALA A 519 -48.24 30.11 -5.19
C ALA A 519 -47.56 28.89 -5.85
N TRP A 520 -46.91 28.03 -5.05
CA TRP A 520 -46.16 26.89 -5.52
C TRP A 520 -47.01 25.62 -5.55
N SER A 521 -47.68 25.40 -6.68
CA SER A 521 -48.61 24.27 -6.88
C SER A 521 -48.02 22.88 -6.54
N TRP A 522 -46.72 22.70 -6.70
CA TRP A 522 -46.03 21.45 -6.33
C TRP A 522 -46.01 21.23 -4.81
N TYR A 523 -45.76 22.27 -4.00
CA TYR A 523 -45.81 22.18 -2.54
C TYR A 523 -47.23 21.89 -2.04
N ASN A 524 -48.24 22.49 -2.67
CA ASN A 524 -49.64 22.22 -2.37
C ASN A 524 -49.98 20.73 -2.58
N GLY A 525 -49.43 20.11 -3.64
CA GLY A 525 -49.53 18.67 -3.88
C GLY A 525 -48.74 17.82 -2.87
N LEU A 526 -47.52 18.23 -2.53
CA LEU A 526 -46.67 17.60 -1.51
C LEU A 526 -47.38 17.51 -0.15
N LEU A 527 -48.04 18.60 0.24
CA LEU A 527 -48.74 18.70 1.51
C LEU A 527 -50.08 17.95 1.50
N GLY A 528 -50.88 18.09 0.43
CA GLY A 528 -52.15 17.38 0.24
C GLY A 528 -53.40 18.14 0.73
N GLY A 529 -53.22 19.28 1.41
CA GLY A 529 -54.25 20.24 1.79
C GLY A 529 -53.62 21.44 2.49
N TYR A 530 -53.96 22.65 2.09
CA TYR A 530 -53.35 23.89 2.60
C TYR A 530 -54.38 24.74 3.35
N PHE A 531 -53.91 25.66 4.19
CA PHE A 531 -54.71 26.43 5.12
C PHE A 531 -55.75 27.31 4.40
N ALA A 532 -56.99 27.30 4.90
CA ALA A 532 -58.11 28.08 4.40
C ALA A 532 -58.63 29.11 5.40
N GLY A 533 -58.47 28.83 6.69
CA GLY A 533 -59.01 29.64 7.77
C GLY A 533 -59.11 28.83 9.06
N HIS A 534 -59.39 29.50 10.17
CA HIS A 534 -59.68 28.86 11.46
C HIS A 534 -60.63 29.76 12.28
N PRO A 535 -61.32 29.21 13.29
CA PRO A 535 -62.11 30.00 14.23
C PRO A 535 -61.23 31.01 14.99
N SER A 536 -61.78 32.15 15.38
CA SER A 536 -61.01 33.25 16.01
C SER A 536 -60.52 33.00 17.44
N ARG A 537 -60.83 31.84 18.02
CA ARG A 537 -60.44 31.46 19.38
C ARG A 537 -59.92 30.03 19.43
N LEU A 538 -58.84 29.85 20.18
CA LEU A 538 -58.36 28.54 20.63
C LEU A 538 -59.44 27.85 21.46
N GLN A 539 -59.61 26.55 21.28
CA GLN A 539 -60.70 25.83 21.92
C GLN A 539 -60.39 24.34 22.08
N ASN A 540 -61.08 23.71 23.03
CA ASN A 540 -61.01 22.28 23.20
C ASN A 540 -61.74 21.58 22.05
N ALA A 541 -61.14 20.53 21.50
CA ALA A 541 -61.78 19.64 20.55
C ALA A 541 -61.38 18.18 20.82
N THR A 542 -62.20 17.27 20.33
CA THR A 542 -61.95 15.83 20.39
C THR A 542 -61.42 15.34 19.04
N LEU A 543 -60.19 14.82 19.05
CA LEU A 543 -59.58 14.17 17.91
C LEU A 543 -59.92 12.68 17.92
N ASN A 544 -60.25 12.13 16.75
CA ASN A 544 -60.50 10.71 16.54
C ASN A 544 -59.32 10.10 15.79
N ILE A 545 -58.73 9.03 16.34
CA ILE A 545 -57.61 8.33 15.71
C ILE A 545 -58.17 7.28 14.75
N VAL A 546 -57.95 7.50 13.45
CA VAL A 546 -58.52 6.68 12.36
C VAL A 546 -57.72 5.40 12.17
N ASP A 547 -56.40 5.49 12.17
CA ASP A 547 -55.50 4.35 12.06
C ASP A 547 -54.66 4.23 13.34
N GLN A 548 -54.95 3.23 14.19
CA GLN A 548 -54.18 2.95 15.41
C GLN A 548 -53.03 1.95 15.17
N ASN A 549 -52.75 1.55 13.94
CA ASN A 549 -51.61 0.71 13.61
C ASN A 549 -50.42 1.51 13.10
N PHE A 550 -50.63 2.76 12.70
CA PHE A 550 -49.58 3.59 12.15
C PHE A 550 -48.57 4.03 13.23
N ILE A 551 -47.29 4.09 12.88
CA ILE A 551 -46.19 4.33 13.82
C ILE A 551 -46.35 5.65 14.62
N ALA A 552 -46.96 6.67 14.02
CA ALA A 552 -47.23 7.96 14.67
C ALA A 552 -48.49 7.98 15.55
N THR A 553 -49.35 6.97 15.50
CA THR A 553 -50.68 7.00 16.15
C THR A 553 -50.97 5.77 17.00
N LYS A 554 -50.14 4.72 16.92
CA LYS A 554 -50.37 3.45 17.65
C LYS A 554 -50.37 3.55 19.18
N HIS A 555 -49.72 4.56 19.74
CA HIS A 555 -49.70 4.84 21.17
C HIS A 555 -50.82 5.81 21.62
N LEU A 556 -51.55 6.42 20.69
CA LEU A 556 -52.59 7.40 21.00
C LEU A 556 -53.89 6.72 21.43
N PRO A 557 -54.64 7.30 22.39
CA PRO A 557 -55.97 6.83 22.72
C PRO A 557 -56.92 7.01 21.53
N LYS A 558 -57.96 6.17 21.42
CA LYS A 558 -58.92 6.21 20.30
C LYS A 558 -59.56 7.59 20.11
N GLN A 559 -59.81 8.28 21.21
CA GLN A 559 -60.22 9.68 21.25
C GLN A 559 -59.22 10.47 22.09
N TRP A 560 -58.77 11.61 21.57
CA TRP A 560 -57.76 12.44 22.18
C TRP A 560 -58.25 13.89 22.24
N LYS A 561 -58.54 14.37 23.46
CA LYS A 561 -58.98 15.76 23.67
C LYS A 561 -57.78 16.68 23.75
N ARG A 562 -57.83 17.79 23.03
CA ARG A 562 -56.76 18.80 23.00
C ARG A 562 -57.35 20.21 22.98
N PHE A 563 -56.59 21.16 23.50
CA PHE A 563 -56.80 22.60 23.35
C PHE A 563 -55.76 23.13 22.37
N ASP A 564 -56.19 23.60 21.20
CA ASP A 564 -55.29 24.06 20.15
C ASP A 564 -56.03 24.99 19.17
N GLU A 565 -55.34 25.39 18.09
CA GLU A 565 -55.92 26.07 16.93
C GLU A 565 -56.29 25.07 15.81
N TRP A 566 -57.56 25.09 15.39
CA TRP A 566 -58.12 24.09 14.47
C TRP A 566 -58.33 24.68 13.08
N TYR A 567 -57.54 24.23 12.10
CA TYR A 567 -57.61 24.74 10.73
C TYR A 567 -58.70 24.07 9.90
N ASN A 568 -59.34 24.88 9.08
CA ASN A 568 -60.01 24.47 7.86
C ASN A 568 -58.99 24.50 6.70
N PHE A 569 -59.13 23.58 5.76
CA PHE A 569 -58.24 23.43 4.62
C PHE A 569 -58.95 23.66 3.27
N GLN A 570 -58.19 24.05 2.25
CA GLN A 570 -58.62 24.18 0.85
C GLN A 570 -57.93 23.10 -0.02
N MET A 571 -58.49 22.87 -1.22
CA MET A 571 -58.02 21.87 -2.21
C MET A 571 -57.82 20.46 -1.64
N THR A 572 -58.79 20.02 -0.85
CA THR A 572 -58.75 18.79 -0.07
C THR A 572 -58.80 17.54 -0.94
N GLN A 573 -57.65 16.90 -1.17
CA GLN A 573 -57.59 15.59 -1.82
C GLN A 573 -57.67 14.46 -0.77
N TRP A 574 -58.67 14.52 0.10
CA TRP A 574 -58.84 13.60 1.24
C TRP A 574 -58.95 12.13 0.82
N ASN A 575 -59.36 11.86 -0.42
CA ASN A 575 -59.41 10.53 -1.01
C ASN A 575 -58.05 10.00 -1.50
N LYS A 576 -57.01 10.83 -1.55
CA LYS A 576 -55.66 10.47 -2.03
C LYS A 576 -54.60 10.48 -0.93
N VAL A 577 -54.88 11.13 0.19
CA VAL A 577 -54.04 11.05 1.40
C VAL A 577 -54.53 9.94 2.31
N ASN A 578 -53.62 9.40 3.13
CA ASN A 578 -53.97 8.43 4.16
C ASN A 578 -54.20 9.19 5.48
N VAL A 579 -55.46 9.38 5.84
CA VAL A 579 -55.86 10.11 7.04
C VAL A 579 -55.56 9.28 8.29
N LEU A 580 -54.85 9.89 9.24
CA LEU A 580 -54.46 9.27 10.51
C LEU A 580 -55.32 9.76 11.67
N ILE A 581 -55.65 11.05 11.67
CA ILE A 581 -56.41 11.72 12.73
C ILE A 581 -57.46 12.62 12.09
N THR A 582 -58.69 12.60 12.60
CA THR A 582 -59.73 13.58 12.29
C THR A 582 -60.15 14.35 13.55
N ILE A 583 -60.78 15.50 13.39
CA ILE A 583 -61.43 16.24 14.49
C ILE A 583 -62.95 16.04 14.46
N ASP A 584 -63.58 16.00 15.63
CA ASP A 584 -65.04 16.01 15.75
C ASP A 584 -65.56 17.45 15.77
N GLU A 585 -66.16 17.90 14.68
CA GLU A 585 -66.75 19.24 14.54
C GLU A 585 -67.94 19.50 15.48
N LYS A 586 -68.50 18.48 16.16
CA LYS A 586 -69.50 18.71 17.21
C LYS A 586 -68.89 19.11 18.55
N SER A 587 -67.57 18.94 18.69
CA SER A 587 -66.86 19.19 19.95
C SER A 587 -66.26 20.60 20.03
N TYR A 588 -66.31 21.37 18.95
CA TYR A 588 -65.78 22.73 18.84
C TYR A 588 -66.58 23.55 17.82
N TYR A 589 -66.40 24.87 17.77
CA TYR A 589 -67.14 25.75 16.83
C TYR A 589 -66.27 26.16 15.64
N GLY A 590 -66.86 26.18 14.43
CA GLY A 590 -66.26 26.76 13.22
C GLY A 590 -65.48 25.79 12.32
N GLY A 591 -65.75 24.49 12.43
CA GLY A 591 -65.33 23.51 11.42
C GLY A 591 -66.18 23.61 10.14
N GLU A 592 -65.55 23.40 8.99
CA GLU A 592 -66.15 23.57 7.66
C GLU A 592 -66.04 22.33 6.75
N HIS A 593 -65.60 21.19 7.29
CA HIS A 593 -65.32 19.95 6.53
C HIS A 593 -66.36 18.85 6.76
N GLY A 594 -67.26 19.03 7.74
CA GLY A 594 -68.37 18.13 8.01
C GLY A 594 -67.92 16.82 8.68
N LYS A 595 -68.37 15.68 8.14
CA LYS A 595 -68.16 14.36 8.79
C LYS A 595 -66.69 13.91 8.81
N ILE A 596 -65.88 14.36 7.86
CA ILE A 596 -64.47 13.96 7.75
C ILE A 596 -63.65 15.25 7.68
N HIS A 597 -63.07 15.64 8.82
CA HIS A 597 -62.16 16.77 8.93
C HIS A 597 -60.76 16.28 9.35
N PRO A 598 -59.85 16.02 8.40
CA PRO A 598 -58.50 15.52 8.70
C PRO A 598 -57.63 16.53 9.44
N MET A 599 -56.88 16.05 10.43
CA MET A 599 -55.91 16.82 11.24
C MET A 599 -54.49 16.28 11.15
N SER A 600 -54.31 15.03 10.69
CA SER A 600 -53.00 14.47 10.36
C SER A 600 -53.15 13.40 9.30
N TRP A 601 -52.21 13.36 8.36
CA TRP A 601 -52.21 12.41 7.25
C TRP A 601 -50.80 12.17 6.72
N TYR A 602 -50.67 11.15 5.88
CA TYR A 602 -49.46 10.87 5.13
C TYR A 602 -49.76 10.48 3.69
N GLN A 603 -48.79 10.70 2.80
CA GLN A 603 -48.90 10.29 1.40
C GLN A 603 -47.54 10.06 0.75
N ASN A 604 -47.54 9.24 -0.30
CA ASN A 604 -46.47 9.24 -1.28
C ASN A 604 -46.84 10.26 -2.37
N TYR A 605 -45.94 11.19 -2.64
CA TYR A 605 -46.13 12.22 -3.67
C TYR A 605 -44.82 12.34 -4.45
N ASP A 606 -44.88 12.51 -5.78
CA ASP A 606 -43.76 12.81 -6.68
C ASP A 606 -42.39 12.16 -6.30
N GLY A 607 -42.39 10.84 -6.05
CA GLY A 607 -41.20 10.05 -5.73
C GLY A 607 -40.74 10.07 -4.26
N GLY A 608 -41.31 10.92 -3.41
CA GLY A 608 -40.99 11.03 -1.98
C GLY A 608 -42.14 10.65 -1.03
N ARG A 609 -41.92 10.90 0.27
CA ARG A 609 -42.89 10.61 1.35
C ARG A 609 -43.19 11.86 2.15
N SER A 610 -44.46 12.18 2.33
CA SER A 610 -44.93 13.35 3.07
C SER A 610 -45.75 12.92 4.29
N PHE A 611 -45.47 13.53 5.43
CA PHE A 611 -46.27 13.45 6.64
C PHE A 611 -46.66 14.86 7.08
N TYR A 612 -47.93 15.04 7.45
CA TYR A 612 -48.43 16.30 7.97
C TYR A 612 -49.21 16.10 9.28
N THR A 613 -49.05 17.05 10.20
CA THR A 613 -49.91 17.16 11.39
C THR A 613 -50.25 18.63 11.65
N GLN A 614 -51.54 18.91 11.83
CA GLN A 614 -52.07 20.25 12.11
C GLN A 614 -51.73 20.75 13.52
N LEU A 615 -51.46 19.83 14.43
CA LEU A 615 -51.28 20.10 15.85
C LEU A 615 -50.06 20.98 16.10
N SER A 616 -49.98 21.55 17.31
CA SER A 616 -48.84 22.32 17.88
C SER A 616 -48.84 23.84 17.67
N HIS A 617 -50.00 24.48 17.56
CA HIS A 617 -50.05 25.94 17.74
C HIS A 617 -49.59 26.31 19.17
N GLN A 618 -50.03 25.55 20.18
CA GLN A 618 -49.62 25.77 21.57
C GLN A 618 -48.21 25.22 21.85
N GLN A 619 -47.35 26.04 22.43
CA GLN A 619 -46.00 25.64 22.88
C GLN A 619 -46.04 24.46 23.85
N ASP A 620 -47.05 24.39 24.72
CA ASP A 620 -47.25 23.30 25.67
C ASP A 620 -47.46 21.93 24.99
N SER A 621 -47.82 21.90 23.70
CA SER A 621 -47.91 20.65 22.94
C SER A 621 -46.59 19.88 22.97
N TYR A 622 -45.46 20.57 22.95
CA TYR A 622 -44.13 19.93 22.98
C TYR A 622 -43.74 19.36 24.36
N LEU A 623 -44.53 19.63 25.41
CA LEU A 623 -44.40 19.00 26.73
C LEU A 623 -45.28 17.74 26.88
N ASP A 624 -46.27 17.57 26.01
CA ASP A 624 -47.15 16.40 25.99
C ASP A 624 -46.45 15.19 25.34
N SER A 625 -46.20 14.16 26.15
CA SER A 625 -45.54 12.95 25.69
C SER A 625 -46.27 12.22 24.55
N LEU A 626 -47.60 12.31 24.47
CA LEU A 626 -48.38 11.71 23.38
C LEU A 626 -48.14 12.44 22.06
N PHE A 627 -48.10 13.77 22.08
CA PHE A 627 -47.79 14.58 20.90
C PHE A 627 -46.34 14.40 20.44
N VAL A 628 -45.38 14.43 21.37
CA VAL A 628 -43.96 14.23 21.04
C VAL A 628 -43.72 12.86 20.38
N GLN A 629 -44.37 11.81 20.87
CA GLN A 629 -44.31 10.49 20.25
C GLN A 629 -45.01 10.45 18.88
N HIS A 630 -46.12 11.18 18.70
CA HIS A 630 -46.79 11.32 17.40
C HIS A 630 -45.87 11.99 16.37
N LEU A 631 -45.23 13.10 16.75
CA LEU A 631 -44.27 13.80 15.90
C LEU A 631 -43.06 12.92 15.55
N LEU A 632 -42.50 12.22 16.55
CA LEU A 632 -41.39 11.30 16.32
C LEU A 632 -41.76 10.20 15.31
N GLY A 633 -42.95 9.61 15.44
CA GLY A 633 -43.42 8.59 14.50
C GLY A 633 -43.59 9.15 13.08
N GLY A 634 -44.09 10.38 12.93
CA GLY A 634 -44.20 11.05 11.64
C GLY A 634 -42.84 11.29 10.96
N ILE A 635 -41.85 11.76 11.73
CA ILE A 635 -40.47 11.93 11.26
C ILE A 635 -39.87 10.57 10.86
N GLN A 636 -40.06 9.53 11.67
CA GLN A 636 -39.58 8.18 11.36
C GLN A 636 -40.17 7.63 10.07
N TYR A 637 -41.47 7.85 9.83
CA TYR A 637 -42.10 7.49 8.56
C TYR A 637 -41.47 8.25 7.39
N ALA A 638 -41.33 9.58 7.47
CA ALA A 638 -40.74 10.38 6.39
C ALA A 638 -39.32 9.90 6.05
N MET A 639 -38.51 9.61 7.07
CA MET A 639 -37.14 9.13 6.92
C MET A 639 -37.03 7.71 6.34
N THR A 640 -37.93 6.79 6.72
CA THR A 640 -37.71 5.35 6.49
C THR A 640 -38.79 4.64 5.66
N GLY A 641 -39.95 5.26 5.46
CA GLY A 641 -41.13 4.67 4.83
C GLY A 641 -41.83 3.61 5.69
N ARG A 642 -41.41 3.39 6.94
CA ARG A 642 -42.06 2.44 7.84
C ARG A 642 -43.35 3.01 8.39
N THR A 643 -44.43 2.27 8.20
CA THR A 643 -45.76 2.64 8.69
C THR A 643 -46.12 1.95 10.00
N LYS A 644 -45.41 0.90 10.44
CA LYS A 644 -45.71 0.13 11.66
C LYS A 644 -44.49 0.03 12.59
#